data_AF-A0AAD8A9F1-F1
#
_entry.id   AF-A0AAD8A9F1-F1
#
_cell.length_a   1.000
_cell.length_b   1.000
_cell.length_c   1.000
_cell.angle_alpha   90.00
_cell.angle_beta   90.00
_cell.angle_gamma   90.00
#
_symmetry.space_group_name_H-M   'P 1'
#
loop_
_entity.id
_entity.type
_entity.pdbx_description
1 polymer ?
#
loop_
_entity_poly.entity_id
_entity_poly.type
_entity_poly.pdbx_seq_one_letter_code
_entity_poly.pdbx_strand_id
1 'polypeptide(L)'
;EIHCSQDENSKSSVLCSCTVTVFPNMDTGWQRQRCAVIAVLFLLLMGKASAQLVPHNDISTERKSGVCPSMDIRNRVESFERLSGCRVVEGFVQIVLIDNASESSYANLSFPELREITDYLLLYRMMHLQEIGLYSLTNILRGSVRIEKNPLLCFVDTVDWDLIVKTGQGEYFITGNRSPNECPLCANNNETCMASNKLGPLCWNRSKCQKVCHSQQCYIISNSVCMPNGECCHEFCLGGCTGPAATDCIACRHVLFENRCTRNCPANQFKYLNRRCVSDAECRNITKPRERNYDMRKKPYKPFNDTCVLECPSGYIETEFEPQKYNCTQCSGACRKECPGVSVDSISTAQKMRGCTYIRGSLEIQIRGGKNVVKELEENLNMLEEIEGYLKIVRSFPLISLNFLRNLRVIHGKQLDSRKYAFVLLDNQNLQELWDWDTPERSKPLQILHGRLFFHFNPKLCLYKIEKLKEIANLPDFTDLEVATNSNGDKVACNVTKLQAHVTKTEDTAVIIEWQQFEHYDPRTLLGYVVYYIEAPYRNVTLYDGRDACGGDGWHVEDMNVLTNTTILPHLKPYTQYAFYVKTYTIATERTGAQSQIQYFRTLPSAPSQPKNLDVSPNSSSELLVRWQPPQYANGNVTHYVIVGTELEDTHQSLELRNYCLERTFYLVVSEIIEWMELTSTSRMSSIFIKSFIVIDAGEEANTYFARMTGKKEVQEDKCSCDDKTDKKTKLGENEVQAQIHFEDSLHNLLYIKRPSPNRRKRDLVSVYSV
;
A
#
# COMPACT_ATOMS: atom_id res chain seq x y z
N GLU A 1 -40.30 -19.67 -8.01
CA GLU A 1 -38.88 -19.57 -8.43
C GLU A 1 -38.60 -18.17 -8.98
N ILE A 2 -37.34 -17.73 -8.99
CA ILE A 2 -36.92 -16.43 -9.55
C ILE A 2 -36.13 -16.72 -10.83
N HIS A 3 -36.55 -16.12 -11.94
CA HIS A 3 -35.84 -16.21 -13.21
C HIS A 3 -35.48 -14.81 -13.72
N CYS A 4 -34.21 -14.64 -14.08
CA CYS A 4 -33.65 -13.38 -14.55
C CYS A 4 -32.95 -13.62 -15.89
N SER A 5 -33.27 -12.82 -16.90
CA SER A 5 -32.57 -12.83 -18.20
C SER A 5 -32.05 -11.45 -18.53
N GLN A 6 -30.91 -11.41 -19.23
CA GLN A 6 -30.23 -10.19 -19.65
C GLN A 6 -30.64 -9.88 -21.09
N ASP A 7 -31.11 -8.65 -21.34
CA ASP A 7 -31.56 -8.20 -22.65
C ASP A 7 -30.35 -7.78 -23.51
N GLU A 8 -30.12 -8.42 -24.65
CA GLU A 8 -28.88 -8.27 -25.44
C GLU A 8 -28.68 -6.88 -26.08
N ASN A 9 -29.65 -5.97 -25.98
CA ASN A 9 -29.57 -4.62 -26.56
C ASN A 9 -29.48 -3.45 -25.55
N SER A 10 -29.32 -3.68 -24.25
CA SER A 10 -28.95 -2.60 -23.30
C SER A 10 -28.03 -3.07 -22.18
N LYS A 11 -26.87 -2.41 -22.03
CA LYS A 11 -25.82 -2.80 -21.06
C LYS A 11 -26.10 -2.39 -19.60
N SER A 12 -27.33 -2.08 -19.18
CA SER A 12 -27.54 -1.56 -17.82
C SER A 12 -28.86 -1.92 -17.11
N SER A 13 -29.64 -2.91 -17.56
CA SER A 13 -30.74 -3.42 -16.72
C SER A 13 -30.96 -4.93 -16.86
N VAL A 14 -31.12 -5.61 -15.71
CA VAL A 14 -31.52 -7.03 -15.61
C VAL A 14 -32.92 -7.05 -15.01
N LEU A 15 -33.88 -7.61 -15.75
CA LEU A 15 -35.26 -7.79 -15.29
C LEU A 15 -35.42 -9.19 -14.70
N CYS A 16 -35.76 -9.24 -13.41
CA CYS A 16 -36.05 -10.48 -12.70
C CYS A 16 -37.55 -10.56 -12.42
N SER A 17 -38.18 -11.69 -12.76
CA SER A 17 -39.56 -11.97 -12.40
C SER A 17 -39.63 -13.12 -11.39
N CYS A 18 -40.57 -13.01 -10.47
CA CYS A 18 -40.77 -13.97 -9.37
C CYS A 18 -42.14 -14.61 -9.52
N THR A 19 -42.19 -15.94 -9.64
CA THR A 19 -43.44 -16.70 -9.68
C THR A 19 -43.56 -17.54 -8.40
N VAL A 20 -44.69 -17.40 -7.71
CA VAL A 20 -45.03 -18.17 -6.52
C VAL A 20 -45.98 -19.29 -6.93
N THR A 21 -45.52 -20.54 -6.81
CA THR A 21 -46.35 -21.73 -7.01
C THR A 21 -47.11 -22.04 -5.71
N VAL A 22 -48.43 -21.97 -5.77
CA VAL A 22 -49.31 -22.39 -4.67
C VAL A 22 -49.67 -23.87 -4.89
N PHE A 23 -49.32 -24.74 -3.95
CA PHE A 23 -49.72 -26.15 -3.96
C PHE A 23 -51.23 -26.28 -3.70
N PRO A 24 -52.00 -26.99 -4.55
CA PRO A 24 -53.39 -27.28 -4.27
C PRO A 24 -53.48 -28.64 -3.56
N ASN A 25 -53.73 -28.64 -2.25
CA ASN A 25 -54.66 -29.61 -1.64
C ASN A 25 -54.86 -29.38 -0.13
N MET A 26 -56.13 -29.55 0.25
CA MET A 26 -56.71 -29.73 1.59
C MET A 26 -57.27 -28.50 2.34
N ASP A 27 -58.61 -28.44 2.18
CA ASP A 27 -59.70 -28.08 3.07
C ASP A 27 -59.90 -26.66 3.62
N THR A 28 -60.85 -26.03 2.93
CA THR A 28 -61.62 -24.84 3.21
C THR A 28 -62.48 -24.97 4.47
N GLY A 29 -62.22 -24.13 5.47
CA GLY A 29 -63.16 -23.91 6.59
C GLY A 29 -62.60 -23.08 7.74
N TRP A 30 -61.28 -23.09 7.94
CA TRP A 30 -60.64 -22.60 9.18
C TRP A 30 -59.66 -21.43 9.02
N GLN A 31 -59.72 -20.68 7.91
CA GLN A 31 -58.85 -19.50 7.70
C GLN A 31 -59.56 -18.17 7.41
N ARG A 32 -60.85 -18.14 7.03
CA ARG A 32 -61.55 -16.86 6.80
C ARG A 32 -61.78 -16.02 8.06
N GLN A 33 -61.80 -16.64 9.25
CA GLN A 33 -61.93 -15.91 10.51
C GLN A 33 -60.60 -15.45 11.12
N ARG A 34 -59.45 -16.04 10.75
CA ARG A 34 -58.13 -15.63 11.30
C ARG A 34 -57.44 -14.55 10.48
N CYS A 35 -57.68 -14.45 9.17
CA CYS A 35 -57.13 -13.34 8.38
C CYS A 35 -57.81 -11.99 8.70
N ALA A 36 -59.11 -11.99 9.05
CA ALA A 36 -59.80 -10.78 9.49
C ALA A 36 -59.31 -10.32 10.89
N VAL A 37 -59.08 -11.25 11.82
CA VAL A 37 -58.58 -10.93 13.16
C VAL A 37 -57.11 -10.49 13.12
N ILE A 38 -56.27 -11.07 12.26
CA ILE A 38 -54.88 -10.65 12.09
C ILE A 38 -54.79 -9.31 11.36
N ALA A 39 -55.65 -9.03 10.37
CA ALA A 39 -55.71 -7.72 9.71
C ALA A 39 -56.21 -6.60 10.64
N VAL A 40 -57.19 -6.89 11.50
CA VAL A 40 -57.67 -5.94 12.52
C VAL A 40 -56.66 -5.77 13.66
N LEU A 41 -55.94 -6.82 14.06
CA LEU A 41 -54.82 -6.70 15.00
C LEU A 41 -53.64 -5.93 14.40
N PHE A 42 -53.33 -6.10 13.11
CA PHE A 42 -52.32 -5.29 12.42
C PHE A 42 -52.74 -3.82 12.28
N LEU A 43 -54.02 -3.54 12.01
CA LEU A 43 -54.55 -2.17 11.94
C LEU A 43 -54.67 -1.51 13.33
N LEU A 44 -54.93 -2.28 14.40
CA LEU A 44 -54.92 -1.79 15.78
C LEU A 44 -53.49 -1.62 16.34
N LEU A 45 -52.53 -2.43 15.90
CA LEU A 45 -51.09 -2.29 16.24
C LEU A 45 -50.42 -1.15 15.47
N MET A 46 -50.92 -0.78 14.29
CA MET A 46 -50.48 0.41 13.54
C MET A 46 -51.21 1.70 13.95
N GLY A 47 -52.22 1.61 14.82
CA GLY A 47 -53.07 2.73 15.26
C GLY A 47 -52.61 3.48 16.53
N LYS A 48 -51.48 3.09 17.13
CA LYS A 48 -50.85 3.83 18.24
C LYS A 48 -49.33 3.91 18.08
N ALA A 49 -48.89 4.39 16.92
CA ALA A 49 -47.67 5.20 16.87
C ALA A 49 -48.14 6.66 16.86
N SER A 50 -48.55 7.17 18.01
CA SER A 50 -48.41 8.60 18.25
C SER A 50 -46.93 8.88 18.04
N ALA A 51 -46.62 9.58 16.96
CA ALA A 51 -45.39 10.33 16.86
C ALA A 51 -45.31 11.20 18.11
N GLN A 52 -44.62 10.70 19.15
CA GLN A 52 -43.86 11.59 20.00
C GLN A 52 -42.88 12.24 19.03
N LEU A 53 -43.27 13.42 18.55
CA LEU A 53 -42.35 14.50 18.27
C LEU A 53 -41.45 14.62 19.50
N VAL A 54 -40.39 13.81 19.52
CA VAL A 54 -39.20 14.14 20.27
C VAL A 54 -38.79 15.50 19.71
N PRO A 55 -38.69 16.55 20.54
CA PRO A 55 -38.30 17.84 20.05
C PRO A 55 -37.00 17.66 19.29
N HIS A 56 -36.98 18.14 18.05
CA HIS A 56 -35.79 18.29 17.25
C HIS A 56 -34.93 19.42 17.83
N ASN A 57 -34.55 19.30 19.10
CA ASN A 57 -33.68 20.20 19.84
C ASN A 57 -32.50 19.37 20.36
N ASP A 58 -31.54 19.11 19.47
CA ASP A 58 -30.11 18.98 19.81
C ASP A 58 -29.24 19.09 18.54
N ILE A 59 -29.66 19.91 17.56
CA ILE A 59 -28.83 20.32 16.40
C ILE A 59 -28.56 21.85 16.43
N SER A 60 -28.99 22.55 17.47
CA SER A 60 -28.88 24.01 17.58
C SER A 60 -27.91 24.51 18.66
N THR A 61 -27.29 23.62 19.44
CA THR A 61 -26.40 23.99 20.56
C THR A 61 -24.90 23.80 20.29
N GLU A 62 -24.49 23.08 19.24
CA GLU A 62 -23.06 22.94 18.85
C GLU A 62 -22.64 23.81 17.66
N ARG A 63 -23.57 24.37 16.86
CA ARG A 63 -23.21 25.19 15.69
C ARG A 63 -22.52 26.52 16.01
N LYS A 64 -22.37 26.88 17.29
CA LYS A 64 -21.64 28.09 17.70
C LYS A 64 -20.11 27.97 17.57
N SER A 65 -19.54 26.77 17.37
CA SER A 65 -18.07 26.61 17.29
C SER A 65 -17.50 26.44 15.88
N GLY A 66 -18.32 26.20 14.85
CA GLY A 66 -17.82 25.93 13.49
C GLY A 66 -16.98 24.64 13.37
N VAL A 67 -17.01 23.75 14.37
CA VAL A 67 -16.31 22.46 14.37
C VAL A 67 -17.30 21.35 14.01
N CYS A 68 -16.91 20.49 13.07
CA CYS A 68 -17.73 19.43 12.51
C CYS A 68 -17.06 18.06 12.66
N PRO A 69 -17.81 16.96 12.86
CA PRO A 69 -17.24 15.62 12.87
C PRO A 69 -16.86 15.15 11.45
N SER A 70 -16.24 13.97 11.33
CA SER A 70 -16.05 13.26 10.05
C SER A 70 -17.27 13.36 9.13
N MET A 71 -17.01 13.64 7.86
CA MET A 71 -18.02 13.84 6.84
C MET A 71 -17.95 12.75 5.79
N ASP A 72 -19.08 12.09 5.59
CA ASP A 72 -19.28 11.03 4.62
C ASP A 72 -20.48 11.41 3.74
N ILE A 73 -20.17 11.87 2.53
CA ILE A 73 -21.09 12.43 1.55
C ILE A 73 -21.19 11.42 0.41
N ARG A 74 -22.37 10.80 0.28
CA ARG A 74 -22.61 9.73 -0.70
C ARG A 74 -24.03 9.71 -1.21
N ASN A 75 -24.24 9.02 -2.34
CA ASN A 75 -25.52 8.76 -3.00
C ASN A 75 -26.24 9.98 -3.58
N ARG A 76 -26.24 11.12 -2.88
CA ARG A 76 -27.08 12.29 -3.15
C ARG A 76 -26.35 13.60 -2.94
N VAL A 77 -26.61 14.58 -3.80
CA VAL A 77 -25.95 15.90 -3.79
C VAL A 77 -26.40 16.74 -2.59
N GLU A 78 -27.61 16.56 -2.07
CA GLU A 78 -28.10 17.28 -0.88
C GLU A 78 -27.25 16.97 0.37
N SER A 79 -26.54 15.84 0.38
CA SER A 79 -25.65 15.45 1.49
C SER A 79 -24.50 16.44 1.71
N PHE A 80 -24.17 17.25 0.69
CA PHE A 80 -23.16 18.31 0.78
C PHE A 80 -23.56 19.44 1.75
N GLU A 81 -24.85 19.64 2.04
CA GLU A 81 -25.32 20.63 3.04
C GLU A 81 -24.69 20.42 4.42
N ARG A 82 -24.25 19.19 4.72
CA ARG A 82 -23.57 18.85 5.98
C ARG A 82 -22.23 19.59 6.18
N LEU A 83 -21.62 20.08 5.11
CA LEU A 83 -20.41 20.91 5.17
C LEU A 83 -20.70 22.40 5.36
N SER A 84 -21.98 22.82 5.26
CA SER A 84 -22.36 24.22 5.42
C SER A 84 -22.12 24.70 6.86
N GLY A 85 -21.34 25.78 6.99
CA GLY A 85 -20.96 26.35 8.29
C GLY A 85 -19.81 25.64 9.02
N CYS A 86 -19.21 24.61 8.42
CA CYS A 86 -18.04 23.93 8.97
C CYS A 86 -16.76 24.72 8.67
N ARG A 87 -16.02 25.11 9.71
CA ARG A 87 -14.67 25.69 9.62
C ARG A 87 -13.58 24.64 9.74
N VAL A 88 -13.78 23.68 10.64
CA VAL A 88 -12.84 22.58 10.91
C VAL A 88 -13.60 21.27 10.90
N VAL A 89 -13.08 20.27 10.19
CA VAL A 89 -13.56 18.88 10.26
C VAL A 89 -12.61 18.05 11.12
N GLU A 90 -13.08 17.66 12.32
CA GLU A 90 -12.42 16.72 13.24
C GLU A 90 -12.64 15.27 12.76
N GLY A 91 -11.90 14.91 11.72
CA GLY A 91 -11.93 13.60 11.08
C GLY A 91 -11.56 13.71 9.62
N PHE A 92 -12.20 12.91 8.78
CA PHE A 92 -12.02 12.90 7.33
C PHE A 92 -13.18 13.56 6.61
N VAL A 93 -12.95 13.94 5.35
CA VAL A 93 -14.01 14.29 4.40
C VAL A 93 -13.96 13.30 3.26
N GLN A 94 -15.02 12.50 3.13
CA GLN A 94 -15.17 11.50 2.09
C GLN A 94 -16.37 11.85 1.22
N ILE A 95 -16.14 11.97 -0.08
CA ILE A 95 -17.15 12.26 -1.10
C ILE A 95 -17.08 11.16 -2.15
N VAL A 96 -18.08 10.26 -2.15
CA VAL A 96 -18.05 9.03 -2.97
C VAL A 96 -19.43 8.65 -3.49
N LEU A 97 -19.49 7.94 -4.61
CA LEU A 97 -20.70 7.23 -5.08
C LEU A 97 -21.91 8.16 -5.29
N ILE A 98 -21.74 9.26 -6.03
CA ILE A 98 -22.85 10.10 -6.51
C ILE A 98 -22.94 9.96 -8.02
N ASP A 99 -23.57 8.86 -8.46
CA ASP A 99 -23.68 8.51 -9.89
C ASP A 99 -24.88 9.17 -10.57
N ASN A 100 -25.95 9.51 -9.82
CA ASN A 100 -27.19 10.07 -10.37
C ASN A 100 -27.35 11.56 -10.01
N ALA A 101 -26.50 12.40 -10.59
CA ALA A 101 -26.51 13.85 -10.42
C ALA A 101 -26.16 14.56 -11.73
N SER A 102 -26.78 15.70 -12.01
CA SER A 102 -26.41 16.54 -13.16
C SER A 102 -25.36 17.57 -12.77
N GLU A 103 -24.68 18.16 -13.74
CA GLU A 103 -23.78 19.31 -13.53
C GLU A 103 -24.46 20.46 -12.77
N SER A 104 -25.72 20.77 -13.13
CA SER A 104 -26.52 21.80 -12.46
C SER A 104 -26.78 21.51 -10.97
N SER A 105 -26.69 20.25 -10.55
CA SER A 105 -26.86 19.87 -9.15
C SER A 105 -25.72 20.40 -8.27
N TYR A 106 -24.53 20.63 -8.85
CA TYR A 106 -23.34 21.09 -8.15
C TYR A 106 -23.12 22.61 -8.23
N ALA A 107 -23.81 23.32 -9.13
CA ALA A 107 -23.54 24.72 -9.48
C ALA A 107 -23.62 25.71 -8.30
N ASN A 108 -24.37 25.39 -7.24
CA ASN A 108 -24.56 26.25 -6.08
C ASN A 108 -23.82 25.75 -4.81
N LEU A 109 -22.94 24.76 -4.94
CA LEU A 109 -22.22 24.20 -3.80
C LEU A 109 -20.88 24.92 -3.58
N SER A 110 -20.76 25.61 -2.45
CA SER A 110 -19.52 26.26 -2.04
C SER A 110 -19.38 26.22 -0.53
N PHE A 111 -18.16 25.93 -0.05
CA PHE A 111 -17.86 25.83 1.39
C PHE A 111 -16.75 26.82 1.77
N PRO A 112 -17.04 28.14 1.76
CA PRO A 112 -16.06 29.20 2.05
C PRO A 112 -15.48 29.15 3.45
N GLU A 113 -16.19 28.53 4.39
CA GLU A 113 -15.77 28.50 5.79
C GLU A 113 -14.75 27.40 6.06
N LEU A 114 -14.71 26.32 5.27
CA LEU A 114 -13.88 25.16 5.56
C LEU A 114 -12.40 25.47 5.34
N ARG A 115 -11.62 25.47 6.42
CA ARG A 115 -10.17 25.78 6.43
C ARG A 115 -9.28 24.56 6.67
N GLU A 116 -9.77 23.59 7.43
CA GLU A 116 -8.94 22.52 7.96
C GLU A 116 -9.69 21.17 8.01
N ILE A 117 -8.98 20.11 7.60
CA ILE A 117 -9.40 18.71 7.78
C ILE A 117 -8.31 18.01 8.57
N THR A 118 -8.66 17.38 9.70
CA THR A 118 -7.63 16.81 10.58
C THR A 118 -7.05 15.49 10.08
N ASP A 119 -7.83 14.69 9.35
CA ASP A 119 -7.45 13.37 8.83
C ASP A 119 -7.20 13.43 7.31
N TYR A 120 -8.00 12.77 6.48
CA TYR A 120 -7.81 12.71 5.02
C TYR A 120 -8.97 13.30 4.21
N LEU A 121 -8.71 13.61 2.94
CA LEU A 121 -9.71 14.00 1.94
C LEU A 121 -9.79 12.93 0.84
N LEU A 122 -10.96 12.33 0.64
CA LEU A 122 -11.20 11.33 -0.39
C LEU A 122 -12.30 11.80 -1.34
N LEU A 123 -11.97 11.89 -2.63
CA LEU A 123 -12.90 12.20 -3.72
C LEU A 123 -12.80 11.09 -4.77
N TYR A 124 -13.81 10.22 -4.81
CA TYR A 124 -13.77 9.03 -5.67
C TYR A 124 -15.04 8.88 -6.50
N ARG A 125 -14.88 8.73 -7.82
CA ARG A 125 -15.94 8.40 -8.77
C ARG A 125 -17.11 9.39 -8.72
N MET A 126 -16.79 10.66 -8.95
CA MET A 126 -17.76 11.74 -9.11
C MET A 126 -17.93 12.06 -10.60
N MET A 127 -18.95 11.48 -11.22
CA MET A 127 -19.12 11.51 -12.68
C MET A 127 -19.39 12.91 -13.26
N HIS A 128 -20.06 13.77 -12.50
CA HIS A 128 -20.54 15.07 -12.97
C HIS A 128 -19.99 16.28 -12.20
N LEU A 129 -19.00 16.06 -11.33
CA LEU A 129 -18.38 17.13 -10.55
C LEU A 129 -17.27 17.80 -11.38
N GLN A 130 -17.31 19.12 -11.50
CA GLN A 130 -16.35 19.90 -12.29
C GLN A 130 -15.25 20.56 -11.47
N GLU A 131 -15.55 20.98 -10.24
CA GLU A 131 -14.60 21.63 -9.34
C GLU A 131 -14.92 21.26 -7.89
N ILE A 132 -13.91 21.29 -7.01
CA ILE A 132 -14.03 20.84 -5.62
C ILE A 132 -14.63 21.93 -4.71
N GLY A 133 -14.46 23.21 -5.08
CA GLY A 133 -15.08 24.34 -4.36
C GLY A 133 -14.52 24.62 -2.95
N LEU A 134 -13.43 23.96 -2.55
CA LEU A 134 -12.77 24.10 -1.25
C LEU A 134 -11.69 25.19 -1.24
N TYR A 135 -11.95 26.34 -1.84
CA TYR A 135 -10.97 27.43 -2.01
C TYR A 135 -10.45 28.07 -0.72
N SER A 136 -11.06 27.71 0.39
CA SER A 136 -10.68 28.17 1.71
C SER A 136 -9.78 27.22 2.48
N LEU A 137 -9.58 25.99 1.97
CA LEU A 137 -8.79 24.94 2.59
C LEU A 137 -7.31 25.32 2.56
N THR A 138 -6.65 25.27 3.72
CA THR A 138 -5.22 25.59 3.84
C THR A 138 -4.40 24.45 4.42
N ASN A 139 -5.00 23.53 5.19
CA ASN A 139 -4.25 22.49 5.89
C ASN A 139 -5.00 21.16 5.99
N ILE A 140 -4.25 20.08 5.75
CA ILE A 140 -4.60 18.69 6.08
C ILE A 140 -3.48 18.14 6.97
N LEU A 141 -3.83 17.66 8.17
CA LEU A 141 -2.84 17.48 9.25
C LEU A 141 -2.25 16.07 9.40
N ARG A 142 -3.09 15.02 9.38
CA ARG A 142 -2.66 13.65 9.69
C ARG A 142 -2.92 12.63 8.59
N GLY A 143 -3.64 13.00 7.53
CA GLY A 143 -3.95 12.13 6.40
C GLY A 143 -3.48 12.69 5.07
N SER A 144 -3.82 11.95 4.01
CA SER A 144 -3.47 12.23 2.62
C SER A 144 -4.70 12.73 1.83
N VAL A 145 -4.46 13.23 0.62
CA VAL A 145 -5.50 13.55 -0.36
C VAL A 145 -5.53 12.47 -1.42
N ARG A 146 -6.70 11.86 -1.66
CA ARG A 146 -6.92 10.93 -2.77
C ARG A 146 -8.06 11.42 -3.65
N ILE A 147 -7.75 11.76 -4.89
CA ILE A 147 -8.72 12.22 -5.90
C ILE A 147 -8.61 11.33 -7.12
N GLU A 148 -9.58 10.45 -7.32
CA GLU A 148 -9.48 9.40 -8.34
C GLU A 148 -10.80 9.15 -9.09
N LYS A 149 -10.68 8.91 -10.40
CA LYS A 149 -11.80 8.52 -11.30
C LYS A 149 -12.93 9.56 -11.41
N ASN A 150 -12.60 10.85 -11.47
CA ASN A 150 -13.58 11.94 -11.62
C ASN A 150 -13.47 12.56 -13.03
N PRO A 151 -14.21 12.05 -14.04
CA PRO A 151 -13.94 12.33 -15.45
C PRO A 151 -14.18 13.78 -15.89
N LEU A 152 -15.03 14.55 -15.19
CA LEU A 152 -15.30 15.97 -15.50
C LEU A 152 -14.55 16.95 -14.60
N LEU A 153 -13.78 16.46 -13.63
CA LEU A 153 -13.15 17.29 -12.59
C LEU A 153 -11.91 18.01 -13.13
N CYS A 154 -11.91 19.33 -13.03
CA CYS A 154 -10.83 20.25 -13.36
C CYS A 154 -10.28 20.98 -12.12
N PHE A 155 -9.23 21.78 -12.31
CA PHE A 155 -8.57 22.60 -11.27
C PHE A 155 -7.93 21.82 -10.12
N VAL A 156 -7.65 20.53 -10.33
CA VAL A 156 -6.97 19.70 -9.33
C VAL A 156 -5.46 19.90 -9.41
N ASP A 157 -4.93 20.01 -10.63
CA ASP A 157 -3.50 20.23 -10.90
C ASP A 157 -3.10 21.72 -10.81
N THR A 158 -4.06 22.63 -10.65
CA THR A 158 -3.80 24.06 -10.40
C THR A 158 -3.70 24.39 -8.91
N VAL A 159 -3.82 23.38 -8.03
CA VAL A 159 -3.67 23.51 -6.58
C VAL A 159 -2.34 22.91 -6.16
N ASP A 160 -1.52 23.70 -5.47
CA ASP A 160 -0.28 23.24 -4.87
C ASP A 160 -0.60 22.47 -3.57
N TRP A 161 -0.67 21.15 -3.68
CA TRP A 161 -0.99 20.25 -2.56
C TRP A 161 0.15 20.12 -1.55
N ASP A 162 1.40 20.42 -1.93
CA ASP A 162 2.55 20.43 -1.03
C ASP A 162 2.41 21.53 0.05
N LEU A 163 1.70 22.61 -0.28
CA LEU A 163 1.39 23.68 0.68
C LEU A 163 0.26 23.32 1.66
N ILE A 164 -0.61 22.37 1.28
CA ILE A 164 -1.80 22.00 2.05
C ILE A 164 -1.53 20.76 2.93
N VAL A 165 -0.83 19.77 2.39
CA VAL A 165 -0.47 18.52 3.07
C VAL A 165 0.93 18.68 3.67
N LYS A 166 1.04 18.59 5.00
CA LYS A 166 2.35 18.76 5.66
C LYS A 166 3.28 17.57 5.37
N THR A 167 4.50 17.88 4.94
CA THR A 167 5.56 16.92 4.58
C THR A 167 5.92 16.00 5.75
N GLY A 168 5.90 14.69 5.50
CA GLY A 168 6.41 13.65 6.43
C GLY A 168 5.43 12.53 6.80
N GLN A 169 4.14 12.58 6.45
CA GLN A 169 3.16 11.52 6.80
C GLN A 169 2.08 11.19 5.75
N GLY A 170 2.18 11.66 4.49
CA GLY A 170 1.32 11.20 3.40
C GLY A 170 1.61 11.88 2.05
N GLU A 171 1.89 11.09 1.01
CA GLU A 171 1.84 11.56 -0.39
C GLU A 171 0.39 11.76 -0.82
N TYR A 172 0.07 12.73 -1.68
CA TYR A 172 -1.25 12.85 -2.30
C TYR A 172 -1.33 11.99 -3.58
N PHE A 173 -2.48 11.37 -3.83
CA PHE A 173 -2.70 10.49 -4.98
C PHE A 173 -3.83 11.03 -5.87
N ILE A 174 -3.48 11.52 -7.05
CA ILE A 174 -4.42 12.18 -7.97
C ILE A 174 -4.26 11.53 -9.34
N THR A 175 -5.24 10.72 -9.77
CA THR A 175 -5.19 10.04 -11.08
C THR A 175 -6.58 9.80 -11.67
N GLY A 176 -6.69 9.65 -12.99
CA GLY A 176 -7.97 9.33 -13.64
C GLY A 176 -9.03 10.43 -13.52
N ASN A 177 -8.60 11.68 -13.41
CA ASN A 177 -9.47 12.87 -13.52
C ASN A 177 -9.39 13.45 -14.94
N ARG A 178 -10.06 14.57 -15.21
CA ARG A 178 -9.99 15.21 -16.53
C ARG A 178 -8.57 15.66 -16.85
N SER A 179 -8.16 15.57 -18.11
CA SER A 179 -6.81 15.96 -18.52
C SER A 179 -6.61 17.48 -18.35
N PRO A 180 -5.42 17.95 -17.88
CA PRO A 180 -5.16 19.37 -17.69
C PRO A 180 -5.37 20.21 -18.96
N ASN A 181 -5.03 19.64 -20.12
CA ASN A 181 -5.12 20.30 -21.43
C ASN A 181 -6.57 20.56 -21.88
N GLU A 182 -7.54 19.79 -21.37
CA GLU A 182 -8.97 19.98 -21.66
C GLU A 182 -9.67 20.86 -20.63
N CYS A 183 -8.94 21.27 -19.57
CA CYS A 183 -9.47 22.09 -18.51
C CYS A 183 -9.30 23.59 -18.82
N PRO A 184 -10.19 24.44 -18.29
CA PRO A 184 -10.03 25.87 -18.42
C PRO A 184 -8.84 26.37 -17.61
N LEU A 185 -8.18 27.41 -18.12
CA LEU A 185 -7.15 28.14 -17.37
C LEU A 185 -7.78 28.96 -16.23
N CYS A 186 -6.99 29.25 -15.19
CA CYS A 186 -7.35 30.21 -14.15
C CYS A 186 -7.69 31.56 -14.82
N ALA A 187 -8.91 32.08 -14.61
CA ALA A 187 -9.39 33.24 -15.36
C ALA A 187 -9.02 34.58 -14.68
N ASN A 188 -8.61 35.53 -15.51
CA ASN A 188 -8.21 36.89 -15.14
C ASN A 188 -9.42 37.82 -15.10
N ASN A 189 -9.92 38.13 -13.91
CA ASN A 189 -10.70 39.35 -13.65
C ASN A 189 -9.81 40.31 -12.83
N ASN A 190 -8.89 41.02 -13.50
CA ASN A 190 -7.98 42.05 -12.96
C ASN A 190 -7.03 41.69 -11.79
N GLU A 191 -7.12 40.52 -11.18
CA GLU A 191 -6.14 39.99 -10.22
C GLU A 191 -5.53 38.69 -10.78
N THR A 192 -4.23 38.71 -11.10
CA THR A 192 -3.51 37.50 -11.50
C THR A 192 -3.26 36.63 -10.26
N CYS A 193 -3.71 35.38 -10.29
CA CYS A 193 -3.34 34.42 -9.26
C CYS A 193 -1.82 34.26 -9.23
N MET A 194 -1.24 34.23 -8.03
CA MET A 194 0.20 34.05 -7.86
C MET A 194 0.64 32.70 -8.45
N ALA A 195 1.78 32.69 -9.13
CA ALA A 195 2.33 31.50 -9.78
C ALA A 195 3.37 30.80 -8.89
N SER A 196 3.35 29.46 -8.91
CA SER A 196 4.41 28.61 -8.34
C SER A 196 5.44 28.27 -9.39
N ASN A 197 6.72 28.17 -9.00
CA ASN A 197 7.85 27.83 -9.88
C ASN A 197 7.68 26.47 -10.58
N LYS A 198 6.78 25.60 -10.09
CA LYS A 198 6.53 24.25 -10.63
C LYS A 198 5.22 24.10 -11.43
N LEU A 199 4.13 24.80 -11.07
CA LEU A 199 2.77 24.53 -11.59
C LEU A 199 2.10 25.72 -12.30
N GLY A 200 2.72 26.91 -12.33
CA GLY A 200 2.06 28.11 -12.89
C GLY A 200 1.05 28.74 -11.91
N PRO A 201 0.02 29.48 -12.39
CA PRO A 201 -0.92 30.21 -11.54
C PRO A 201 -1.77 29.26 -10.68
N LEU A 202 -1.78 29.49 -9.36
CA LEU A 202 -2.48 28.60 -8.41
C LEU A 202 -3.94 29.02 -8.20
N CYS A 203 -4.88 28.15 -8.55
CA CYS A 203 -6.31 28.42 -8.40
C CYS A 203 -7.14 27.17 -8.08
N TRP A 204 -8.25 27.39 -7.36
CA TRP A 204 -9.25 26.35 -7.05
C TRP A 204 -10.37 26.28 -8.09
N ASN A 205 -10.61 27.37 -8.79
CA ASN A 205 -11.50 27.48 -9.94
C ASN A 205 -11.16 28.74 -10.74
N ARG A 206 -11.97 29.07 -11.76
CA ARG A 206 -11.79 30.26 -12.60
C ARG A 206 -11.80 31.58 -11.84
N SER A 207 -12.42 31.66 -10.66
CA SER A 207 -12.68 32.92 -9.95
C SER A 207 -11.95 33.06 -8.61
N LYS A 208 -11.40 31.96 -8.07
CA LYS A 208 -10.80 31.90 -6.73
C LYS A 208 -9.39 31.33 -6.80
N CYS A 209 -8.41 32.15 -6.48
CA CYS A 209 -7.01 31.74 -6.35
C CYS A 209 -6.77 30.91 -5.09
N GLN A 210 -5.71 30.11 -5.10
CA GLN A 210 -5.22 29.46 -3.88
C GLN A 210 -4.58 30.53 -2.97
N LYS A 211 -4.91 30.48 -1.68
CA LYS A 211 -4.35 31.40 -0.69
C LYS A 211 -2.91 31.00 -0.36
N VAL A 212 -1.96 31.88 -0.67
CA VAL A 212 -0.53 31.67 -0.38
C VAL A 212 0.04 32.93 0.27
N CYS A 213 0.87 32.75 1.30
CA CYS A 213 1.56 33.83 1.98
C CYS A 213 3.07 33.75 1.75
N HIS A 214 3.63 34.65 0.94
CA HIS A 214 5.06 34.65 0.60
C HIS A 214 5.90 35.68 1.39
N SER A 215 5.31 36.42 2.32
CA SER A 215 6.07 37.34 3.16
C SER A 215 7.10 36.56 3.98
N GLN A 216 8.39 36.74 3.71
CA GLN A 216 9.47 36.11 4.48
C GLN A 216 9.39 36.48 5.96
N GLN A 217 8.90 37.67 6.27
CA GLN A 217 8.62 38.09 7.63
C GLN A 217 7.53 37.23 8.29
N CYS A 218 6.47 36.90 7.55
CA CYS A 218 5.42 35.99 8.02
C CYS A 218 5.87 34.53 8.03
N TYR A 219 6.84 34.13 7.21
CA TYR A 219 7.46 32.80 7.30
C TYR A 219 8.10 32.60 8.68
N ILE A 220 8.81 33.61 9.19
CA ILE A 220 9.49 33.56 10.49
C ILE A 220 8.49 33.69 11.65
N ILE A 221 7.55 34.63 11.57
CA ILE A 221 6.65 34.96 12.69
C ILE A 221 5.46 34.01 12.77
N SER A 222 4.84 33.72 11.63
CA SER A 222 3.54 33.04 11.57
C SER A 222 3.55 31.82 10.65
N ASN A 223 4.72 31.31 10.25
CA ASN A 223 4.89 30.17 9.36
C ASN A 223 4.01 30.26 8.10
N SER A 224 4.09 31.41 7.41
CA SER A 224 3.36 31.72 6.17
C SER A 224 1.84 31.82 6.33
N VAL A 225 1.37 32.42 7.41
CA VAL A 225 -0.06 32.78 7.56
C VAL A 225 -0.20 34.30 7.62
N CYS A 226 -0.92 34.88 6.67
CA CYS A 226 -1.22 36.31 6.64
C CYS A 226 -2.69 36.60 6.33
N MET A 227 -3.08 37.82 6.66
CA MET A 227 -4.35 38.43 6.28
C MET A 227 -4.36 38.79 4.79
N PRO A 228 -5.55 39.03 4.17
CA PRO A 228 -5.64 39.40 2.75
C PRO A 228 -4.85 40.65 2.36
N ASN A 229 -4.57 41.56 3.31
CA ASN A 229 -3.75 42.75 3.13
C ASN A 229 -2.22 42.47 3.20
N GLY A 230 -1.81 41.23 3.43
CA GLY A 230 -0.40 40.81 3.52
C GLY A 230 0.23 40.91 4.92
N GLU A 231 -0.51 41.38 5.93
CA GLU A 231 -0.01 41.45 7.32
C GLU A 231 0.01 40.07 7.99
N CYS A 232 1.02 39.82 8.81
CA CYS A 232 1.21 38.52 9.45
C CYS A 232 0.20 38.27 10.57
N CYS A 233 -0.33 37.05 10.62
CA CYS A 233 -1.13 36.59 11.74
C CYS A 233 -0.28 36.30 12.99
N HIS A 234 -0.92 36.06 14.13
CA HIS A 234 -0.22 35.58 15.32
C HIS A 234 0.50 34.25 15.06
N GLU A 235 1.62 33.98 15.76
CA GLU A 235 2.45 32.77 15.58
C GLU A 235 1.70 31.44 15.76
N PHE A 236 0.60 31.48 16.53
CA PHE A 236 -0.24 30.33 16.85
C PHE A 236 -1.45 30.20 15.94
N CYS A 237 -1.65 31.10 14.98
CA CYS A 237 -2.71 30.98 13.99
C CYS A 237 -2.36 29.94 12.91
N LEU A 238 -3.41 29.36 12.33
CA LEU A 238 -3.38 28.44 11.20
C LEU A 238 -4.47 28.85 10.19
N GLY A 239 -4.18 28.76 8.90
CA GLY A 239 -5.12 28.99 7.80
C GLY A 239 -5.63 30.42 7.57
N GLY A 240 -5.49 31.31 8.55
CA GLY A 240 -5.77 32.74 8.42
C GLY A 240 -6.13 33.38 9.76
N CYS A 241 -6.31 34.70 9.74
CA CYS A 241 -6.75 35.48 10.88
C CYS A 241 -7.58 36.70 10.42
N THR A 242 -8.36 37.26 11.34
CA THR A 242 -9.07 38.54 11.15
C THR A 242 -8.30 39.72 11.74
N GLY A 243 -7.21 39.45 12.46
CA GLY A 243 -6.37 40.43 13.15
C GLY A 243 -5.06 39.79 13.65
N PRO A 244 -4.12 40.59 14.17
CA PRO A 244 -2.80 40.12 14.58
C PRO A 244 -2.79 39.41 15.95
N ALA A 245 -3.87 39.46 16.73
CA ALA A 245 -3.87 38.86 18.07
C ALA A 245 -4.13 37.34 18.02
N ALA A 246 -3.72 36.63 19.08
CA ALA A 246 -3.94 35.19 19.23
C ALA A 246 -5.43 34.79 19.34
N THR A 247 -6.32 35.76 19.56
CA THR A 247 -7.78 35.62 19.61
C THR A 247 -8.43 35.77 18.24
N ASP A 248 -7.71 36.38 17.30
CA ASP A 248 -8.24 36.72 15.96
C ASP A 248 -7.94 35.62 14.94
N CYS A 249 -7.37 34.50 15.40
CA CYS A 249 -7.07 33.35 14.56
C CYS A 249 -8.36 32.66 14.10
N ILE A 250 -8.43 32.30 12.82
CA ILE A 250 -9.56 31.51 12.28
C ILE A 250 -9.45 30.05 12.73
N ALA A 251 -8.23 29.50 12.78
CA ALA A 251 -7.92 28.20 13.35
C ALA A 251 -6.61 28.26 14.14
N CYS A 252 -6.44 27.35 15.11
CA CYS A 252 -5.24 27.29 15.94
C CYS A 252 -4.25 26.24 15.42
N ARG A 253 -2.97 26.62 15.36
CA ARG A 253 -1.87 25.71 15.03
C ARG A 253 -1.71 24.60 16.07
N HIS A 254 -1.84 24.98 17.34
CA HIS A 254 -1.73 24.09 18.50
C HIS A 254 -3.12 23.90 19.11
N VAL A 255 -3.38 24.45 20.29
CA VAL A 255 -4.64 24.26 21.01
C VAL A 255 -5.42 25.56 21.16
N LEU A 256 -6.74 25.45 21.09
CA LEU A 256 -7.69 26.48 21.44
C LEU A 256 -8.05 26.35 22.92
N PHE A 257 -7.90 27.45 23.67
CA PHE A 257 -8.34 27.56 25.05
C PHE A 257 -9.00 28.93 25.25
N GLU A 258 -10.26 28.96 25.70
CA GLU A 258 -11.04 30.19 25.96
C GLU A 258 -10.99 31.22 24.80
N ASN A 259 -11.23 30.78 23.56
CA ASN A 259 -11.15 31.61 22.34
C ASN A 259 -9.78 32.23 22.04
N ARG A 260 -8.71 31.69 22.62
CA ARG A 260 -7.33 32.11 22.35
C ARG A 260 -6.50 30.91 21.90
N CYS A 261 -5.73 31.07 20.84
CA CYS A 261 -4.77 30.05 20.43
C CYS A 261 -3.55 30.07 21.35
N THR A 262 -3.22 28.93 21.95
CA THR A 262 -2.09 28.76 22.86
C THR A 262 -1.27 27.53 22.47
N ARG A 263 0.00 27.48 22.89
CA ARG A 263 0.89 26.36 22.56
C ARG A 263 0.54 25.06 23.31
N ASN A 264 0.21 25.18 24.59
CA ASN A 264 -0.12 24.08 25.48
C ASN A 264 -1.36 24.42 26.31
N CYS A 265 -2.06 23.38 26.77
CA CYS A 265 -3.14 23.54 27.71
C CYS A 265 -2.61 23.97 29.08
N PRO A 266 -3.35 24.81 29.82
CA PRO A 266 -3.02 25.15 31.21
C PRO A 266 -3.09 23.91 32.12
N ALA A 267 -2.54 24.03 33.33
CA ALA A 267 -2.56 22.94 34.31
C ALA A 267 -3.99 22.44 34.58
N ASN A 268 -4.14 21.12 34.73
CA ASN A 268 -5.43 20.42 34.89
C ASN A 268 -6.36 20.44 33.66
N GLN A 269 -5.84 20.76 32.48
CA GLN A 269 -6.53 20.58 31.20
C GLN A 269 -5.77 19.68 30.26
N PHE A 270 -6.51 18.96 29.42
CA PHE A 270 -5.98 17.93 28.54
C PHE A 270 -6.17 18.33 27.09
N LYS A 271 -5.15 18.08 26.27
CA LYS A 271 -5.20 18.30 24.83
C LYS A 271 -6.09 17.23 24.19
N TYR A 272 -7.22 17.63 23.63
CA TYR A 272 -8.06 16.77 22.81
C TYR A 272 -7.71 16.95 21.32
N LEU A 273 -7.35 15.84 20.65
CA LEU A 273 -6.91 15.81 19.25
C LEU A 273 -5.81 16.83 18.88
N ASN A 274 -5.06 17.33 19.86
CA ASN A 274 -4.14 18.47 19.71
C ASN A 274 -4.80 19.73 19.12
N ARG A 275 -6.11 19.93 19.33
CA ARG A 275 -6.88 21.08 18.78
C ARG A 275 -7.45 21.99 19.85
N ARG A 276 -7.90 21.44 20.98
CA ARG A 276 -8.48 22.22 22.07
C ARG A 276 -8.14 21.62 23.42
N CYS A 277 -8.24 22.46 24.43
CA CYS A 277 -8.11 22.04 25.81
C CYS A 277 -9.48 21.67 26.34
N VAL A 278 -9.56 20.48 26.93
CA VAL A 278 -10.76 19.95 27.56
C VAL A 278 -10.45 19.66 29.03
N SER A 279 -11.46 19.84 29.89
CA SER A 279 -11.35 19.42 31.29
C SER A 279 -11.36 17.88 31.42
N ASP A 280 -10.97 17.33 32.57
CA ASP A 280 -11.09 15.88 32.85
C ASP A 280 -12.55 15.40 32.62
N ALA A 281 -13.51 16.14 33.15
CA ALA A 281 -14.93 15.82 33.02
C ALA A 281 -15.42 15.88 31.57
N GLU A 282 -14.96 16.86 30.80
CA GLU A 282 -15.29 16.96 29.38
C GLU A 282 -14.66 15.81 28.61
N CYS A 283 -13.37 15.52 28.79
CA CYS A 283 -12.66 14.41 28.15
C CYS A 283 -13.41 13.08 28.34
N ARG A 284 -13.83 12.78 29.58
CA ARG A 284 -14.57 11.55 29.90
C ARG A 284 -16.00 11.53 29.36
N ASN A 285 -16.57 12.68 29.04
CA ASN A 285 -17.92 12.80 28.49
C ASN A 285 -17.97 12.75 26.96
N ILE A 286 -16.84 12.84 26.27
CA ILE A 286 -16.77 12.75 24.81
C ILE A 286 -17.28 11.39 24.36
N THR A 287 -18.26 11.41 23.46
CA THR A 287 -18.85 10.19 22.90
C THR A 287 -17.97 9.59 21.81
N LYS A 288 -18.09 8.28 21.61
CA LYS A 288 -17.38 7.58 20.55
C LYS A 288 -17.65 8.17 19.16
N PRO A 289 -16.66 8.17 18.24
CA PRO A 289 -16.88 8.52 16.83
C PRO A 289 -17.95 7.62 16.19
N ARG A 290 -18.82 8.19 15.34
CA ARG A 290 -19.93 7.47 14.69
C ARG A 290 -19.45 6.32 13.80
N GLU A 291 -18.24 6.39 13.26
CA GLU A 291 -17.64 5.35 12.41
C GLU A 291 -17.07 4.14 13.18
N ARG A 292 -16.91 4.22 14.51
CA ARG A 292 -16.27 3.15 15.29
C ARG A 292 -17.26 2.12 15.84
N ASN A 293 -16.76 0.89 15.92
CA ASN A 293 -17.42 -0.38 16.25
C ASN A 293 -18.54 -0.32 17.31
N TYR A 294 -19.58 -1.15 17.13
CA TYR A 294 -20.68 -1.28 18.10
C TYR A 294 -20.18 -1.70 19.49
N ASP A 295 -19.11 -2.50 19.56
CA ASP A 295 -18.51 -3.04 20.79
C ASP A 295 -17.75 -2.02 21.65
N MET A 296 -17.52 -0.81 21.15
CA MET A 296 -16.85 0.24 21.92
C MET A 296 -17.85 0.98 22.82
N ARG A 297 -17.46 1.21 24.09
CA ARG A 297 -18.24 1.98 25.07
C ARG A 297 -18.67 3.33 24.49
N LYS A 298 -19.84 3.82 24.92
CA LYS A 298 -20.40 5.10 24.47
C LYS A 298 -19.47 6.28 24.74
N LYS A 299 -18.72 6.24 25.85
CA LYS A 299 -17.76 7.27 26.29
C LYS A 299 -16.38 6.63 26.54
N PRO A 300 -15.54 6.46 25.50
CA PRO A 300 -14.30 5.70 25.58
C PRO A 300 -13.03 6.52 25.91
N TYR A 301 -13.14 7.85 25.97
CA TYR A 301 -12.01 8.77 26.15
C TYR A 301 -11.58 8.90 27.61
N LYS A 302 -10.27 9.07 27.83
CA LYS A 302 -9.65 9.21 29.15
C LYS A 302 -8.44 10.15 29.10
N PRO A 303 -8.19 10.90 30.18
CA PRO A 303 -6.98 11.71 30.28
C PRO A 303 -5.73 10.85 30.51
N PHE A 304 -4.64 11.24 29.85
CA PHE A 304 -3.33 10.60 29.94
C PHE A 304 -2.23 11.60 29.55
N ASN A 305 -1.24 11.84 30.42
CA ASN A 305 -0.09 12.73 30.18
C ASN A 305 -0.45 14.01 29.39
N ASP A 306 -1.30 14.87 29.98
CA ASP A 306 -1.79 16.13 29.39
C ASP A 306 -2.55 16.01 28.06
N THR A 307 -2.98 14.80 27.68
CA THR A 307 -3.76 14.53 26.47
C THR A 307 -5.03 13.74 26.79
N CYS A 308 -6.09 13.95 26.02
CA CYS A 308 -7.33 13.17 26.10
C CYS A 308 -7.28 12.10 25.01
N VAL A 309 -7.06 10.84 25.40
CA VAL A 309 -6.79 9.74 24.48
C VAL A 309 -7.96 8.77 24.37
N LEU A 310 -8.18 8.27 23.16
CA LEU A 310 -9.19 7.25 22.87
C LEU A 310 -8.71 5.83 23.21
N GLU A 311 -7.42 5.56 23.03
CA GLU A 311 -6.74 4.31 23.37
C GLU A 311 -5.48 4.64 24.17
N CYS A 312 -5.12 3.79 25.13
CA CYS A 312 -3.89 3.99 25.90
C CYS A 312 -2.67 3.79 24.98
N PRO A 313 -1.62 4.63 25.10
CA PRO A 313 -0.43 4.49 24.29
C PRO A 313 0.38 3.25 24.67
N SER A 314 1.32 2.86 23.80
CA SER A 314 2.20 1.70 24.00
C SER A 314 2.84 1.67 25.39
N GLY A 315 2.77 0.54 26.07
CA GLY A 315 3.28 0.39 27.45
C GLY A 315 2.26 0.72 28.55
N TYR A 316 1.04 1.14 28.19
CA TYR A 316 -0.06 1.39 29.12
C TYR A 316 -1.31 0.59 28.77
N ILE A 317 -2.02 0.11 29.79
CA ILE A 317 -3.29 -0.60 29.68
C ILE A 317 -4.41 0.20 30.34
N GLU A 318 -5.62 0.06 29.81
CA GLU A 318 -6.80 0.69 30.39
C GLU A 318 -7.28 -0.09 31.62
N THR A 319 -7.36 0.60 32.76
CA THR A 319 -7.86 0.03 34.02
C THR A 319 -9.05 0.82 34.53
N GLU A 320 -10.06 0.09 34.99
CA GLU A 320 -11.23 0.66 35.64
C GLU A 320 -10.88 0.97 37.10
N PHE A 321 -10.95 2.25 37.48
CA PHE A 321 -10.72 2.67 38.87
C PHE A 321 -12.03 2.96 39.61
N GLU A 322 -13.07 3.33 38.86
CA GLU A 322 -14.43 3.55 39.34
C GLU A 322 -15.41 3.04 38.26
N PRO A 323 -16.66 2.70 38.62
CA PRO A 323 -17.66 2.25 37.66
C PRO A 323 -17.78 3.21 36.46
N GLN A 324 -17.50 2.70 35.26
CA GLN A 324 -17.49 3.46 33.99
C GLN A 324 -16.43 4.58 33.89
N LYS A 325 -15.40 4.60 34.74
CA LYS A 325 -14.26 5.52 34.62
C LYS A 325 -12.95 4.76 34.52
N TYR A 326 -12.18 5.11 33.50
CA TYR A 326 -10.98 4.40 33.12
C TYR A 326 -9.76 5.33 33.09
N ASN A 327 -8.60 4.80 33.44
CA ASN A 327 -7.30 5.46 33.34
C ASN A 327 -6.31 4.54 32.61
N CYS A 328 -5.21 5.10 32.12
CA CYS A 328 -4.12 4.34 31.51
C CYS A 328 -3.03 4.10 32.55
N THR A 329 -2.81 2.84 32.93
CA THR A 329 -1.80 2.42 33.91
C THR A 329 -0.65 1.71 33.21
N GLN A 330 0.58 1.96 33.65
CA GLN A 330 1.77 1.34 33.07
C GLN A 330 1.77 -0.17 33.29
N CYS A 331 2.05 -0.93 32.23
CA CYS A 331 2.15 -2.39 32.29
C CYS A 331 3.46 -2.82 32.98
N SER A 332 3.42 -3.88 33.78
CA SER A 332 4.61 -4.47 34.44
C SER A 332 5.54 -5.24 33.48
N GLY A 333 5.35 -5.07 32.16
CA GLY A 333 5.93 -5.85 31.06
C GLY A 333 5.23 -5.51 29.73
N ALA A 334 5.20 -6.43 28.76
CA ALA A 334 4.41 -6.26 27.54
C ALA A 334 2.90 -6.15 27.89
N CYS A 335 2.22 -5.14 27.34
CA CYS A 335 0.81 -4.91 27.65
C CYS A 335 -0.06 -5.98 27.03
N ARG A 336 -0.78 -6.73 27.87
CA ARG A 336 -1.76 -7.71 27.40
C ARG A 336 -3.00 -6.97 26.88
N LYS A 337 -3.21 -6.98 25.56
CA LYS A 337 -4.41 -6.41 24.92
C LYS A 337 -5.35 -7.54 24.53
N GLU A 338 -6.50 -7.63 25.19
CA GLU A 338 -7.55 -8.59 24.88
C GLU A 338 -8.46 -8.07 23.78
N CYS A 339 -8.66 -8.88 22.74
CA CYS A 339 -9.48 -8.55 21.58
C CYS A 339 -10.52 -9.65 21.33
N PRO A 340 -11.74 -9.32 20.86
CA PRO A 340 -12.74 -10.33 20.55
C PRO A 340 -12.31 -11.22 19.37
N GLY A 341 -12.83 -12.44 19.32
CA GLY A 341 -12.69 -13.33 18.17
C GLY A 341 -13.17 -12.68 16.87
N VAL A 342 -12.47 -12.93 15.77
CA VAL A 342 -12.69 -12.26 14.48
C VAL A 342 -12.48 -13.21 13.31
N SER A 343 -13.24 -13.00 12.24
CA SER A 343 -13.02 -13.61 10.93
C SER A 343 -12.36 -12.59 9.99
N VAL A 344 -11.07 -12.74 9.75
CA VAL A 344 -10.22 -11.89 8.91
C VAL A 344 -10.38 -12.31 7.45
N ASP A 345 -11.20 -11.60 6.70
CA ASP A 345 -11.42 -11.79 5.26
C ASP A 345 -10.71 -10.75 4.38
N SER A 346 -10.19 -9.69 5.01
CA SER A 346 -9.66 -8.49 4.36
C SER A 346 -8.62 -7.80 5.25
N ILE A 347 -7.75 -7.00 4.62
CA ILE A 347 -6.69 -6.24 5.31
C ILE A 347 -7.30 -5.28 6.35
N SER A 348 -8.44 -4.66 6.04
CA SER A 348 -9.12 -3.74 6.97
C SER A 348 -9.63 -4.45 8.23
N THR A 349 -10.05 -5.72 8.12
CA THR A 349 -10.41 -6.52 9.30
C THR A 349 -9.17 -6.92 10.11
N ALA A 350 -8.04 -7.24 9.45
CA ALA A 350 -6.77 -7.50 10.13
C ALA A 350 -6.27 -6.28 10.91
N GLN A 351 -6.40 -5.07 10.35
CA GLN A 351 -5.99 -3.81 10.99
C GLN A 351 -6.69 -3.54 12.33
N LYS A 352 -7.89 -4.07 12.54
CA LYS A 352 -8.60 -3.99 13.84
C LYS A 352 -7.89 -4.78 14.94
N MET A 353 -7.08 -5.76 14.58
CA MET A 353 -6.35 -6.62 15.50
C MET A 353 -4.95 -6.09 15.84
N ARG A 354 -4.58 -4.91 15.35
CA ARG A 354 -3.29 -4.30 15.62
C ARG A 354 -3.06 -4.12 17.12
N GLY A 355 -1.95 -4.66 17.60
CA GLY A 355 -1.57 -4.61 19.02
C GLY A 355 -2.25 -5.64 19.91
N CYS A 356 -3.13 -6.50 19.38
CA CYS A 356 -3.77 -7.55 20.18
C CYS A 356 -2.74 -8.64 20.54
N THR A 357 -2.71 -9.02 21.82
CA THR A 357 -1.85 -10.12 22.30
C THR A 357 -2.66 -11.36 22.69
N TYR A 358 -3.94 -11.18 23.05
CA TYR A 358 -4.85 -12.25 23.44
C TYR A 358 -6.18 -12.14 22.70
N ILE A 359 -6.64 -13.22 22.08
CA ILE A 359 -7.96 -13.28 21.44
C ILE A 359 -8.96 -14.01 22.32
N ARG A 360 -10.01 -13.31 22.75
CA ARG A 360 -11.17 -13.82 23.47
C ARG A 360 -12.22 -14.34 22.46
N GLY A 361 -12.08 -15.61 22.10
CA GLY A 361 -12.85 -16.27 21.04
C GLY A 361 -11.92 -16.99 20.06
N SER A 362 -12.39 -17.17 18.83
CA SER A 362 -11.64 -17.88 17.78
C SER A 362 -11.14 -16.91 16.71
N LEU A 363 -10.05 -17.28 16.03
CA LEU A 363 -9.48 -16.52 14.91
C LEU A 363 -9.68 -17.31 13.62
N GLU A 364 -10.44 -16.74 12.69
CA GLU A 364 -10.59 -17.29 11.35
C GLU A 364 -9.91 -16.38 10.33
N ILE A 365 -9.17 -16.94 9.37
CA ILE A 365 -8.49 -16.20 8.30
C ILE A 365 -8.95 -16.78 6.96
N GLN A 366 -9.52 -15.93 6.11
CA GLN A 366 -10.01 -16.29 4.78
C GLN A 366 -9.73 -15.16 3.77
N ILE A 367 -8.49 -15.03 3.32
CA ILE A 367 -8.10 -13.96 2.40
C ILE A 367 -7.97 -14.48 0.97
N ARG A 368 -8.86 -14.02 0.10
CA ARG A 368 -8.91 -14.48 -1.30
C ARG A 368 -7.97 -13.71 -2.24
N GLY A 369 -7.53 -12.51 -1.85
CA GLY A 369 -6.64 -11.68 -2.67
C GLY A 369 -6.30 -10.34 -2.01
N GLY A 370 -5.39 -9.61 -2.65
CA GLY A 370 -4.83 -8.34 -2.18
C GLY A 370 -3.35 -8.23 -2.58
N LYS A 371 -2.79 -7.02 -2.55
CA LYS A 371 -1.33 -6.82 -2.72
C LYS A 371 -0.68 -6.71 -1.34
N ASN A 372 0.50 -7.29 -1.16
CA ASN A 372 1.27 -7.24 0.10
C ASN A 372 0.51 -7.77 1.32
N VAL A 373 -0.36 -8.77 1.12
CA VAL A 373 -1.27 -9.28 2.17
C VAL A 373 -0.49 -9.80 3.38
N VAL A 374 0.60 -10.53 3.14
CA VAL A 374 1.40 -11.14 4.22
C VAL A 374 2.08 -10.09 5.08
N LYS A 375 2.62 -9.02 4.45
CA LYS A 375 3.22 -7.90 5.17
C LYS A 375 2.19 -7.17 6.05
N GLU A 376 1.01 -6.88 5.50
CA GLU A 376 -0.07 -6.26 6.27
C GLU A 376 -0.55 -7.16 7.43
N LEU A 377 -0.69 -8.47 7.20
CA LEU A 377 -1.05 -9.40 8.28
C LEU A 377 0.01 -9.44 9.37
N GLU A 378 1.28 -9.43 9.00
CA GLU A 378 2.38 -9.40 9.94
C GLU A 378 2.39 -8.11 10.78
N GLU A 379 2.23 -6.95 10.16
CA GLU A 379 2.16 -5.67 10.89
C GLU A 379 1.00 -5.61 11.91
N ASN A 380 -0.09 -6.34 11.64
CA ASN A 380 -1.29 -6.30 12.45
C ASN A 380 -1.43 -7.46 13.45
N LEU A 381 -0.86 -8.63 13.16
CA LEU A 381 -1.02 -9.85 13.97
C LEU A 381 0.28 -10.36 14.60
N ASN A 382 1.44 -9.74 14.33
CA ASN A 382 2.73 -10.22 14.87
C ASN A 382 2.78 -10.29 16.40
N MET A 383 2.05 -9.45 17.12
CA MET A 383 2.03 -9.39 18.59
C MET A 383 1.10 -10.42 19.23
N LEU A 384 0.35 -11.18 18.43
CA LEU A 384 -0.59 -12.17 18.97
C LEU A 384 0.16 -13.33 19.63
N GLU A 385 -0.10 -13.56 20.92
CA GLU A 385 0.55 -14.62 21.70
C GLU A 385 -0.40 -15.78 22.02
N GLU A 386 -1.68 -15.50 22.24
CA GLU A 386 -2.65 -16.51 22.70
C GLU A 386 -4.02 -16.38 22.03
N ILE A 387 -4.65 -17.53 21.76
CA ILE A 387 -6.02 -17.64 21.23
C ILE A 387 -6.86 -18.51 22.16
N GLU A 388 -7.98 -17.99 22.67
CA GLU A 388 -8.85 -18.71 23.61
C GLU A 388 -9.61 -19.89 22.97
N GLY A 389 -10.08 -19.71 21.74
CA GLY A 389 -10.84 -20.69 20.96
C GLY A 389 -9.96 -21.53 20.03
N TYR A 390 -10.33 -21.58 18.76
CA TYR A 390 -9.59 -22.27 17.69
C TYR A 390 -8.96 -21.27 16.70
N LEU A 391 -7.95 -21.75 15.97
CA LEU A 391 -7.38 -21.07 14.80
C LEU A 391 -7.87 -21.77 13.54
N LYS A 392 -8.40 -21.02 12.58
CA LYS A 392 -8.90 -21.57 11.32
C LYS A 392 -8.41 -20.73 10.15
N ILE A 393 -7.71 -21.35 9.22
CA ILE A 393 -7.17 -20.69 8.03
C ILE A 393 -7.67 -21.44 6.82
N VAL A 394 -8.56 -20.79 6.07
CA VAL A 394 -9.29 -21.43 4.97
C VAL A 394 -9.23 -20.61 3.70
N ARG A 395 -9.12 -21.27 2.53
CA ARG A 395 -9.20 -20.62 1.21
C ARG A 395 -8.32 -19.37 1.07
N SER A 396 -7.16 -19.39 1.72
CA SER A 396 -6.28 -18.22 1.79
C SER A 396 -5.17 -18.33 0.75
N PHE A 397 -5.52 -18.00 -0.50
CA PHE A 397 -4.65 -18.15 -1.67
C PHE A 397 -3.29 -17.43 -1.56
N PRO A 398 -3.19 -16.19 -1.03
CA PRO A 398 -1.92 -15.46 -0.98
C PRO A 398 -0.89 -16.03 0.04
N LEU A 399 -1.33 -16.84 1.01
CA LEU A 399 -0.46 -17.26 2.12
C LEU A 399 0.50 -18.38 1.69
N ILE A 400 1.80 -18.12 1.89
CA ILE A 400 2.88 -19.11 1.68
C ILE A 400 3.38 -19.68 3.02
N SER A 401 3.32 -18.88 4.10
CA SER A 401 3.75 -19.26 5.45
C SER A 401 2.82 -18.66 6.52
N LEU A 402 2.81 -19.23 7.74
CA LEU A 402 2.17 -18.64 8.92
C LEU A 402 3.15 -17.86 9.82
N ASN A 403 4.35 -17.57 9.35
CA ASN A 403 5.37 -16.77 10.06
C ASN A 403 4.86 -15.39 10.50
N PHE A 404 3.83 -14.83 9.85
CA PHE A 404 3.19 -13.59 10.30
C PHE A 404 2.60 -13.71 11.73
N LEU A 405 2.33 -14.92 12.22
CA LEU A 405 1.97 -15.25 13.60
C LEU A 405 3.20 -15.70 14.41
N ARG A 406 4.31 -14.97 14.30
CA ARG A 406 5.60 -15.32 14.94
C ARG A 406 5.55 -15.48 16.45
N ASN A 407 4.73 -14.70 17.14
CA ASN A 407 4.65 -14.72 18.61
C ASN A 407 3.57 -15.66 19.17
N LEU A 408 2.80 -16.34 18.31
CA LEU A 408 1.73 -17.23 18.75
C LEU A 408 2.32 -18.44 19.50
N ARG A 409 1.91 -18.58 20.76
CA ARG A 409 2.43 -19.57 21.72
C ARG A 409 1.38 -20.53 22.23
N VAL A 410 0.13 -20.10 22.42
CA VAL A 410 -0.91 -20.94 23.02
C VAL A 410 -2.23 -20.85 22.27
N ILE A 411 -2.80 -22.00 21.94
CA ILE A 411 -4.20 -22.16 21.51
C ILE A 411 -4.92 -22.94 22.61
N HIS A 412 -5.83 -22.30 23.31
CA HIS A 412 -6.48 -22.87 24.50
C HIS A 412 -7.54 -23.91 24.16
N GLY A 413 -8.24 -23.78 23.02
CA GLY A 413 -9.26 -24.74 22.58
C GLY A 413 -10.50 -24.76 23.46
N LYS A 414 -10.85 -23.65 24.16
CA LYS A 414 -12.11 -23.57 24.94
C LYS A 414 -13.34 -23.64 24.06
N GLN A 415 -13.21 -23.14 22.83
CA GLN A 415 -14.15 -23.31 21.73
C GLN A 415 -13.44 -24.08 20.62
N LEU A 416 -14.12 -25.08 20.04
CA LEU A 416 -13.57 -25.94 18.98
C LEU A 416 -14.42 -25.83 17.72
N ASP A 417 -13.78 -25.77 16.56
CA ASP A 417 -14.46 -25.89 15.28
C ASP A 417 -15.08 -27.29 15.17
N SER A 418 -16.34 -27.35 14.76
CA SER A 418 -17.11 -28.60 14.67
C SER A 418 -17.10 -29.42 15.97
N ARG A 419 -16.91 -28.75 17.12
CA ARG A 419 -16.76 -29.34 18.47
C ARG A 419 -15.56 -30.29 18.64
N LYS A 420 -14.60 -30.30 17.70
CA LYS A 420 -13.49 -31.27 17.69
C LYS A 420 -12.12 -30.63 17.44
N TYR A 421 -12.05 -29.63 16.57
CA TYR A 421 -10.78 -29.13 16.05
C TYR A 421 -10.38 -27.80 16.67
N ALA A 422 -9.12 -27.69 17.09
CA ALA A 422 -8.55 -26.44 17.62
C ALA A 422 -7.67 -25.72 16.59
N PHE A 423 -7.18 -26.45 15.60
CA PHE A 423 -6.44 -25.86 14.49
C PHE A 423 -6.88 -26.47 13.16
N VAL A 424 -7.44 -25.63 12.29
CA VAL A 424 -8.05 -26.01 11.01
C VAL A 424 -7.30 -25.30 9.88
N LEU A 425 -6.76 -26.08 8.94
CA LEU A 425 -6.11 -25.62 7.72
C LEU A 425 -6.74 -26.30 6.51
N LEU A 426 -7.53 -25.54 5.75
CA LEU A 426 -8.34 -26.10 4.66
C LEU A 426 -8.22 -25.27 3.37
N ASP A 427 -7.89 -25.93 2.26
CA ASP A 427 -7.94 -25.33 0.92
C ASP A 427 -6.99 -24.13 0.75
N ASN A 428 -5.76 -24.23 1.26
CA ASN A 428 -4.73 -23.20 1.09
C ASN A 428 -3.73 -23.63 0.01
N GLN A 429 -3.99 -23.19 -1.22
CA GLN A 429 -3.31 -23.67 -2.43
C GLN A 429 -1.80 -23.38 -2.49
N ASN A 430 -1.33 -22.33 -1.81
CA ASN A 430 0.07 -21.89 -1.88
C ASN A 430 0.86 -22.05 -0.57
N LEU A 431 0.20 -22.49 0.50
CA LEU A 431 0.84 -22.64 1.80
C LEU A 431 1.89 -23.75 1.74
N GLN A 432 3.14 -23.38 2.02
CA GLN A 432 4.31 -24.25 1.95
C GLN A 432 4.93 -24.49 3.31
N GLU A 433 4.84 -23.52 4.21
CA GLU A 433 5.42 -23.58 5.55
C GLU A 433 4.36 -23.23 6.61
N LEU A 434 4.46 -23.83 7.78
CA LEU A 434 3.66 -23.40 8.93
C LEU A 434 4.41 -22.30 9.66
N TRP A 435 5.54 -22.66 10.27
CA TRP A 435 6.41 -21.71 10.93
C TRP A 435 7.87 -22.16 10.83
N ASP A 436 8.78 -21.20 10.91
CA ASP A 436 10.20 -21.49 11.12
C ASP A 436 10.45 -21.86 12.59
N TRP A 437 10.62 -23.15 12.85
CA TRP A 437 10.83 -23.70 14.19
C TRP A 437 12.27 -23.53 14.69
N ASP A 438 13.22 -23.23 13.80
CA ASP A 438 14.65 -23.31 14.10
C ASP A 438 15.25 -21.91 14.39
N THR A 439 14.40 -20.87 14.44
CA THR A 439 14.80 -19.49 14.76
C THR A 439 14.96 -19.24 16.27
N PRO A 440 16.02 -18.55 16.72
CA PRO A 440 16.28 -18.28 18.15
C PRO A 440 15.18 -17.46 18.83
N GLU A 441 14.42 -16.68 18.05
CA GLU A 441 13.33 -15.83 18.52
C GLU A 441 12.15 -16.65 19.05
N ARG A 442 11.98 -17.89 18.58
CA ARG A 442 10.90 -18.80 19.00
C ARG A 442 11.34 -19.73 20.13
N SER A 443 11.88 -19.13 21.18
CA SER A 443 12.38 -19.79 22.39
C SER A 443 11.34 -20.63 23.17
N LYS A 444 10.03 -20.54 22.83
CA LYS A 444 8.97 -21.37 23.43
C LYS A 444 8.15 -22.09 22.34
N PRO A 445 7.92 -23.42 22.47
CA PRO A 445 7.12 -24.18 21.51
C PRO A 445 5.65 -23.79 21.57
N LEU A 446 4.97 -23.85 20.42
CA LEU A 446 3.52 -23.66 20.32
C LEU A 446 2.80 -24.79 21.07
N GLN A 447 1.85 -24.44 21.94
CA GLN A 447 1.04 -25.39 22.70
C GLN A 447 -0.42 -25.33 22.28
N ILE A 448 -1.04 -26.49 22.08
CA ILE A 448 -2.47 -26.63 21.82
C ILE A 448 -3.05 -27.42 23.00
N LEU A 449 -3.79 -26.74 23.88
CA LEU A 449 -4.23 -27.33 25.16
C LEU A 449 -5.36 -28.34 24.98
N HIS A 450 -6.33 -28.04 24.12
CA HIS A 450 -7.48 -28.90 23.84
C HIS A 450 -7.83 -28.88 22.36
N GLY A 451 -8.36 -29.99 21.85
CA GLY A 451 -8.80 -30.14 20.46
C GLY A 451 -7.80 -30.87 19.57
N ARG A 452 -8.21 -31.12 18.32
CA ARG A 452 -7.42 -31.86 17.31
C ARG A 452 -7.06 -30.99 16.12
N LEU A 453 -6.17 -31.50 15.27
CA LEU A 453 -5.78 -30.88 14.01
C LEU A 453 -6.75 -31.28 12.88
N PHE A 454 -6.98 -30.38 11.91
CA PHE A 454 -7.68 -30.69 10.66
C PHE A 454 -6.97 -30.05 9.47
N PHE A 455 -6.39 -30.87 8.59
CA PHE A 455 -5.55 -30.43 7.47
C PHE A 455 -5.98 -31.14 6.18
N HIS A 456 -6.59 -30.39 5.27
CA HIS A 456 -7.08 -30.91 3.99
C HIS A 456 -6.86 -29.91 2.86
N PHE A 457 -6.56 -30.40 1.66
CA PHE A 457 -6.39 -29.58 0.45
C PHE A 457 -5.34 -28.46 0.63
N ASN A 458 -4.19 -28.77 1.22
CA ASN A 458 -3.03 -27.87 1.29
C ASN A 458 -1.90 -28.46 0.40
N PRO A 459 -2.03 -28.34 -0.93
CA PRO A 459 -1.26 -29.18 -1.85
C PRO A 459 0.25 -28.89 -1.88
N LYS A 460 0.69 -27.75 -1.34
CA LYS A 460 2.11 -27.41 -1.22
C LYS A 460 2.65 -27.55 0.22
N LEU A 461 1.83 -27.98 1.17
CA LEU A 461 2.23 -28.17 2.57
C LEU A 461 2.58 -29.64 2.83
N CYS A 462 3.87 -29.92 2.98
CA CYS A 462 4.36 -31.29 3.18
C CYS A 462 3.93 -31.91 4.50
N LEU A 463 3.60 -33.20 4.46
CA LEU A 463 3.09 -33.96 5.62
C LEU A 463 4.04 -33.94 6.83
N TYR A 464 5.35 -34.08 6.61
CA TYR A 464 6.34 -34.07 7.69
C TYR A 464 6.35 -32.75 8.49
N LYS A 465 5.89 -31.63 7.90
CA LYS A 465 5.76 -30.35 8.60
C LYS A 465 4.57 -30.35 9.57
N ILE A 466 3.51 -31.07 9.23
CA ILE A 466 2.34 -31.29 10.08
C ILE A 466 2.71 -32.26 11.22
N GLU A 467 3.53 -33.28 10.92
CA GLU A 467 4.10 -34.19 11.93
C GLU A 467 5.02 -33.44 12.91
N LYS A 468 5.91 -32.57 12.42
CA LYS A 468 6.74 -31.70 13.27
C LYS A 468 5.88 -30.81 14.17
N LEU A 469 4.77 -30.26 13.66
CA LEU A 469 3.81 -29.51 14.49
C LEU A 469 3.19 -30.40 15.58
N LYS A 470 2.78 -31.63 15.25
CA LYS A 470 2.20 -32.59 16.21
C LYS A 470 3.18 -32.85 17.36
N GLU A 471 4.45 -33.08 17.05
CA GLU A 471 5.52 -33.31 18.02
C GLU A 471 5.74 -32.08 18.92
N ILE A 472 5.83 -30.89 18.33
CA ILE A 472 6.07 -29.64 19.06
C ILE A 472 4.90 -29.28 19.99
N ALA A 473 3.67 -29.49 19.52
CA ALA A 473 2.45 -29.23 20.29
C ALA A 473 2.07 -30.37 21.26
N ASN A 474 2.83 -31.47 21.28
CA ASN A 474 2.57 -32.67 22.08
C ASN A 474 1.13 -33.21 21.92
N LEU A 475 0.70 -33.37 20.67
CA LEU A 475 -0.64 -33.82 20.31
C LEU A 475 -0.69 -35.33 20.00
N PRO A 476 -1.85 -35.99 20.16
CA PRO A 476 -2.02 -37.39 19.79
C PRO A 476 -1.91 -37.58 18.27
N ASP A 477 -1.66 -38.82 17.84
CA ASP A 477 -1.67 -39.18 16.44
C ASP A 477 -3.02 -38.88 15.76
N PHE A 478 -2.93 -38.36 14.54
CA PHE A 478 -4.07 -38.03 13.70
C PHE A 478 -4.41 -39.19 12.76
N THR A 479 -5.68 -39.25 12.35
CA THR A 479 -6.17 -40.20 11.35
C THR A 479 -6.22 -39.56 9.96
N ASP A 480 -6.32 -40.34 8.89
CA ASP A 480 -6.48 -39.82 7.52
C ASP A 480 -7.72 -38.91 7.33
N LEU A 481 -8.77 -39.09 8.15
CA LEU A 481 -9.95 -38.21 8.16
C LEU A 481 -9.63 -36.80 8.70
N GLU A 482 -8.59 -36.66 9.50
CA GLU A 482 -8.18 -35.41 10.13
C GLU A 482 -7.08 -34.74 9.32
N VAL A 483 -6.11 -35.50 8.87
CA VAL A 483 -5.01 -35.03 8.03
C VAL A 483 -4.94 -35.93 6.80
N ALA A 484 -5.41 -35.42 5.67
CA ALA A 484 -5.46 -36.19 4.43
C ALA A 484 -4.08 -36.29 3.76
N THR A 485 -3.51 -37.49 3.74
CA THR A 485 -2.18 -37.75 3.12
C THR A 485 -2.16 -37.56 1.59
N ASN A 486 -3.33 -37.60 0.95
CA ASN A 486 -3.49 -37.45 -0.50
C ASN A 486 -3.78 -36.01 -0.97
N SER A 487 -3.93 -35.05 -0.05
CA SER A 487 -4.25 -33.65 -0.38
C SER A 487 -3.36 -32.62 0.32
N ASN A 488 -2.39 -33.09 1.11
CA ASN A 488 -1.37 -32.26 1.73
C ASN A 488 -0.01 -32.61 1.12
N GLY A 489 0.61 -31.64 0.45
CA GLY A 489 1.91 -31.82 -0.20
C GLY A 489 1.88 -32.64 -1.50
N ASP A 490 0.71 -32.77 -2.13
CA ASP A 490 0.53 -33.53 -3.39
C ASP A 490 0.93 -32.78 -4.67
N LYS A 491 1.21 -31.47 -4.58
CA LYS A 491 1.67 -30.64 -5.72
C LYS A 491 3.03 -29.97 -5.47
N VAL A 492 3.84 -30.52 -4.58
CA VAL A 492 5.21 -30.02 -4.34
C VAL A 492 6.15 -31.18 -4.02
N ALA A 493 7.41 -31.05 -4.44
CA ALA A 493 8.46 -31.95 -4.00
C ALA A 493 8.75 -31.75 -2.50
N CYS A 494 8.38 -32.72 -1.68
CA CYS A 494 8.61 -32.69 -0.24
C CYS A 494 9.96 -33.25 0.19
N ASN A 495 10.56 -34.12 -0.63
CA ASN A 495 11.90 -34.62 -0.39
C ASN A 495 12.90 -33.73 -1.13
N VAL A 496 13.35 -32.68 -0.46
CA VAL A 496 14.22 -31.65 -1.04
C VAL A 496 15.67 -31.92 -0.64
N THR A 497 16.51 -32.26 -1.61
CA THR A 497 17.95 -32.38 -1.41
C THR A 497 18.62 -31.01 -1.44
N LYS A 498 19.75 -30.86 -0.75
CA LYS A 498 20.49 -29.60 -0.73
C LYS A 498 21.28 -29.43 -2.03
N LEU A 499 20.91 -28.43 -2.82
CA LEU A 499 21.63 -28.06 -4.04
C LEU A 499 22.81 -27.14 -3.71
N GLN A 500 23.98 -27.40 -4.29
CA GLN A 500 25.12 -26.48 -4.19
C GLN A 500 25.06 -25.49 -5.35
N ALA A 501 24.83 -24.23 -5.04
CA ALA A 501 24.97 -23.11 -5.97
C ALA A 501 26.16 -22.25 -5.51
N HIS A 502 26.76 -21.45 -6.38
CA HIS A 502 27.78 -20.47 -6.00
C HIS A 502 27.91 -19.39 -7.08
N VAL A 503 28.53 -18.28 -6.70
CA VAL A 503 28.87 -17.20 -7.65
C VAL A 503 30.24 -17.47 -8.23
N THR A 504 30.34 -17.45 -9.56
CA THR A 504 31.61 -17.69 -10.27
C THR A 504 32.29 -16.38 -10.64
N LYS A 505 31.53 -15.41 -11.15
CA LYS A 505 32.04 -14.09 -11.54
C LYS A 505 31.07 -12.99 -11.13
N THR A 506 31.63 -11.89 -10.61
CA THR A 506 30.85 -10.70 -10.23
C THR A 506 31.37 -9.50 -11.01
N GLU A 507 30.47 -8.74 -11.61
CA GLU A 507 30.72 -7.47 -12.30
C GLU A 507 30.01 -6.32 -11.55
N ASP A 508 30.08 -5.11 -12.06
CA ASP A 508 29.41 -3.95 -11.47
C ASP A 508 27.89 -3.98 -11.66
N THR A 509 27.41 -4.55 -12.76
CA THR A 509 25.99 -4.59 -13.14
C THR A 509 25.46 -5.99 -13.43
N ALA A 510 26.29 -7.02 -13.23
CA ALA A 510 25.90 -8.40 -13.49
C ALA A 510 26.62 -9.40 -12.57
N VAL A 511 26.05 -10.60 -12.45
CA VAL A 511 26.69 -11.75 -11.77
C VAL A 511 26.48 -13.02 -12.57
N ILE A 512 27.44 -13.94 -12.50
CA ILE A 512 27.31 -15.30 -13.03
C ILE A 512 27.16 -16.26 -11.86
N ILE A 513 26.09 -17.04 -11.89
CA ILE A 513 25.75 -18.05 -10.89
C ILE A 513 25.84 -19.43 -11.54
N GLU A 514 26.48 -20.36 -10.83
CA GLU A 514 26.59 -21.78 -11.23
C GLU A 514 26.03 -22.67 -10.13
N TRP A 515 25.38 -23.77 -10.52
CA TRP A 515 24.91 -24.81 -9.58
C TRP A 515 25.24 -26.21 -10.06
N GLN A 516 25.31 -27.13 -9.11
CA GLN A 516 25.47 -28.55 -9.40
C GLN A 516 24.21 -29.08 -10.09
N GLN A 517 24.37 -29.89 -11.12
CA GLN A 517 23.24 -30.54 -11.79
C GLN A 517 22.58 -31.55 -10.82
N PHE A 518 21.25 -31.48 -10.72
CA PHE A 518 20.44 -32.41 -9.94
C PHE A 518 20.28 -33.72 -10.72
N GLU A 519 20.86 -34.79 -10.18
CA GLU A 519 20.67 -36.15 -10.69
C GLU A 519 19.43 -36.77 -10.05
N HIS A 520 18.51 -37.23 -10.89
CA HIS A 520 17.28 -37.88 -10.46
C HIS A 520 17.08 -39.21 -11.20
N TYR A 521 16.32 -40.13 -10.58
CA TYR A 521 16.08 -41.48 -11.13
C TYR A 521 15.42 -41.44 -12.49
N ASP A 522 14.45 -40.53 -12.69
CA ASP A 522 13.87 -40.24 -14.00
C ASP A 522 14.14 -38.78 -14.38
N PRO A 523 15.11 -38.51 -15.27
CA PRO A 523 15.49 -37.15 -15.66
C PRO A 523 14.38 -36.42 -16.44
N ARG A 524 13.37 -37.13 -16.98
CA ARG A 524 12.25 -36.54 -17.74
C ARG A 524 11.30 -35.75 -16.85
N THR A 525 11.30 -36.03 -15.54
CA THR A 525 10.43 -35.38 -14.55
C THR A 525 10.95 -34.00 -14.12
N LEU A 526 12.23 -33.69 -14.42
CA LEU A 526 12.85 -32.40 -14.18
C LEU A 526 12.57 -31.47 -15.37
N LEU A 527 11.83 -30.40 -15.12
CA LEU A 527 11.47 -29.38 -16.11
C LEU A 527 12.54 -28.30 -16.23
N GLY A 528 13.28 -28.03 -15.16
CA GLY A 528 14.35 -27.02 -15.15
C GLY A 528 14.78 -26.59 -13.75
N TYR A 529 15.40 -25.42 -13.69
CA TYR A 529 15.77 -24.74 -12.44
C TYR A 529 15.15 -23.35 -12.40
N VAL A 530 14.90 -22.85 -11.20
CA VAL A 530 14.38 -21.51 -10.97
C VAL A 530 15.33 -20.79 -10.04
N VAL A 531 15.86 -19.66 -10.50
CA VAL A 531 16.78 -18.81 -9.75
C VAL A 531 15.99 -17.64 -9.18
N TYR A 532 16.07 -17.47 -7.87
CA TYR A 532 15.43 -16.38 -7.14
C TYR A 532 16.50 -15.43 -6.65
N TYR A 533 16.32 -14.12 -6.85
CA TYR A 533 17.23 -13.11 -6.30
C TYR A 533 16.51 -11.83 -5.85
N ILE A 534 17.08 -11.13 -4.86
CA ILE A 534 16.53 -9.89 -4.28
C ILE A 534 17.67 -8.99 -3.75
N GLU A 535 17.45 -7.68 -3.73
CA GLU A 535 18.31 -6.72 -3.04
C GLU A 535 18.25 -6.95 -1.52
N ALA A 536 19.40 -7.18 -0.89
CA ALA A 536 19.50 -7.57 0.51
C ALA A 536 20.61 -6.80 1.24
N PRO A 537 20.31 -5.60 1.77
CA PRO A 537 21.30 -4.79 2.49
C PRO A 537 21.91 -5.52 3.71
N TYR A 538 21.12 -6.37 4.35
CA TYR A 538 21.50 -7.19 5.50
C TYR A 538 21.43 -8.68 5.17
N ARG A 539 22.20 -9.51 5.88
CA ARG A 539 22.25 -10.97 5.70
C ARG A 539 21.24 -11.72 6.56
N ASN A 540 19.99 -11.27 6.58
CA ASN A 540 18.90 -11.81 7.40
C ASN A 540 17.66 -12.19 6.56
N VAL A 541 17.83 -12.36 5.25
CA VAL A 541 16.73 -12.76 4.35
C VAL A 541 16.37 -14.22 4.63
N THR A 542 15.09 -14.49 4.85
CA THR A 542 14.53 -15.83 4.97
C THR A 542 13.73 -16.21 3.72
N LEU A 543 13.46 -17.49 3.55
CA LEU A 543 12.78 -18.01 2.35
C LEU A 543 11.30 -17.61 2.23
N TYR A 544 10.65 -17.27 3.35
CA TYR A 544 9.19 -17.16 3.43
C TYR A 544 8.69 -15.85 4.05
N ASP A 545 9.55 -15.06 4.70
CA ASP A 545 9.08 -13.83 5.37
C ASP A 545 8.65 -12.77 4.37
N GLY A 546 7.47 -12.18 4.61
CA GLY A 546 6.91 -11.13 3.78
C GLY A 546 6.48 -11.54 2.37
N ARG A 547 6.60 -12.82 1.99
CA ARG A 547 6.24 -13.31 0.65
C ARG A 547 4.76 -13.63 0.50
N ASP A 548 4.18 -13.23 -0.62
CA ASP A 548 2.84 -13.65 -1.04
C ASP A 548 2.87 -14.42 -2.39
N ALA A 549 1.85 -15.24 -2.62
CA ALA A 549 1.75 -16.04 -3.84
C ALA A 549 1.34 -15.22 -5.08
N CYS A 550 0.93 -13.96 -4.87
CA CYS A 550 0.42 -13.07 -5.90
C CYS A 550 1.52 -12.23 -6.57
N GLY A 551 2.74 -12.23 -6.01
CA GLY A 551 3.86 -11.44 -6.51
C GLY A 551 3.85 -10.02 -5.96
N GLY A 552 5.03 -9.38 -5.93
CA GLY A 552 5.24 -8.08 -5.26
C GLY A 552 6.06 -8.18 -3.97
N ASP A 553 6.57 -9.37 -3.65
CA ASP A 553 7.51 -9.65 -2.57
C ASP A 553 8.95 -9.14 -2.83
N GLY A 554 9.18 -8.51 -3.99
CA GLY A 554 10.46 -7.95 -4.39
C GLY A 554 11.45 -8.99 -4.93
N TRP A 555 11.08 -10.27 -4.99
CA TRP A 555 11.95 -11.30 -5.55
C TRP A 555 11.82 -11.37 -7.06
N HIS A 556 12.96 -11.31 -7.73
CA HIS A 556 13.07 -11.59 -9.14
C HIS A 556 13.23 -13.09 -9.36
N VAL A 557 12.60 -13.59 -10.42
CA VAL A 557 12.51 -15.03 -10.72
C VAL A 557 12.94 -15.27 -12.15
N GLU A 558 13.93 -16.12 -12.34
CA GLU A 558 14.43 -16.53 -13.66
C GLU A 558 14.27 -18.05 -13.83
N ASP A 559 13.57 -18.46 -14.87
CA ASP A 559 13.37 -19.87 -15.22
C ASP A 559 14.47 -20.33 -16.18
N MET A 560 15.14 -21.43 -15.84
CA MET A 560 16.28 -21.99 -16.55
C MET A 560 15.95 -23.40 -17.08
N ASN A 561 16.47 -23.73 -18.26
CA ASN A 561 16.29 -25.06 -18.86
C ASN A 561 17.14 -26.12 -18.13
N VAL A 562 16.76 -27.39 -18.28
CA VAL A 562 17.45 -28.54 -17.65
C VAL A 562 18.93 -28.65 -18.04
N LEU A 563 19.26 -28.29 -19.29
CA LEU A 563 20.61 -28.36 -19.85
C LEU A 563 21.54 -27.25 -19.35
N THR A 564 21.00 -26.23 -18.68
CA THR A 564 21.78 -25.09 -18.19
C THR A 564 22.05 -25.24 -16.69
N ASN A 565 23.33 -25.28 -16.32
CA ASN A 565 23.80 -25.25 -14.93
C ASN A 565 24.37 -23.88 -14.51
N THR A 566 24.33 -22.90 -15.43
CA THR A 566 24.87 -21.55 -15.24
C THR A 566 23.87 -20.52 -15.76
N THR A 567 23.83 -19.35 -15.12
CA THR A 567 23.07 -18.19 -15.58
C THR A 567 23.80 -16.88 -15.34
N ILE A 568 23.49 -15.88 -16.15
CA ILE A 568 23.92 -14.50 -15.98
C ILE A 568 22.71 -13.70 -15.51
N LEU A 569 22.82 -13.02 -14.37
CA LEU A 569 21.82 -12.05 -13.92
C LEU A 569 22.28 -10.64 -14.32
N PRO A 570 21.66 -10.01 -15.33
CA PRO A 570 22.02 -8.66 -15.78
C PRO A 570 21.27 -7.57 -14.98
N HIS A 571 21.58 -6.30 -15.26
CA HIS A 571 20.87 -5.12 -14.78
C HIS A 571 20.83 -4.94 -13.25
N LEU A 572 21.87 -5.41 -12.56
CA LEU A 572 22.04 -5.20 -11.12
C LEU A 572 22.57 -3.80 -10.82
N LYS A 573 22.26 -3.28 -9.63
CA LYS A 573 22.81 -2.01 -9.16
C LYS A 573 24.29 -2.18 -8.76
N PRO A 574 25.18 -1.23 -9.11
CA PRO A 574 26.56 -1.24 -8.63
C PRO A 574 26.68 -1.17 -7.11
N TYR A 575 27.74 -1.77 -6.57
CA TYR A 575 28.06 -1.80 -5.15
C TYR A 575 26.89 -2.19 -4.22
N THR A 576 26.01 -3.05 -4.69
CA THR A 576 24.77 -3.42 -3.99
C THR A 576 24.80 -4.89 -3.62
N GLN A 577 24.36 -5.21 -2.40
CA GLN A 577 24.33 -6.58 -1.89
C GLN A 577 23.01 -7.26 -2.28
N TYR A 578 23.11 -8.47 -2.80
CA TYR A 578 21.98 -9.29 -3.22
C TYR A 578 22.00 -10.63 -2.50
N ALA A 579 20.81 -11.19 -2.31
CA ALA A 579 20.59 -12.56 -1.85
C ALA A 579 20.02 -13.39 -3.00
N PHE A 580 20.44 -14.64 -3.15
CA PHE A 580 19.89 -15.55 -4.15
C PHE A 580 19.83 -17.01 -3.66
N TYR A 581 18.96 -17.79 -4.28
CA TYR A 581 18.95 -19.26 -4.16
C TYR A 581 18.38 -19.89 -5.43
N VAL A 582 18.67 -21.17 -5.63
CA VAL A 582 18.26 -21.95 -6.80
C VAL A 582 17.39 -23.12 -6.35
N LYS A 583 16.31 -23.39 -7.08
CA LYS A 583 15.39 -24.51 -6.81
C LYS A 583 15.12 -25.29 -8.09
N THR A 584 14.96 -26.60 -8.02
CA THR A 584 14.51 -27.41 -9.16
C THR A 584 13.02 -27.21 -9.41
N TYR A 585 12.63 -27.24 -10.68
CA TYR A 585 11.24 -27.28 -11.11
C TYR A 585 10.95 -28.66 -11.70
N THR A 586 10.07 -29.42 -11.04
CA THR A 586 9.69 -30.79 -11.41
C THR A 586 8.19 -30.88 -11.67
N ILE A 587 7.75 -31.93 -12.37
CA ILE A 587 6.31 -32.21 -12.54
C ILE A 587 5.61 -32.43 -11.19
N ALA A 588 4.33 -32.07 -11.09
CA ALA A 588 3.58 -32.12 -9.83
C ALA A 588 3.51 -33.50 -9.17
N THR A 589 3.59 -34.58 -9.95
CA THR A 589 3.60 -35.96 -9.45
C THR A 589 4.91 -36.37 -8.80
N GLU A 590 5.99 -35.61 -9.03
CA GLU A 590 7.32 -35.92 -8.52
C GLU A 590 7.49 -35.40 -7.08
N ARG A 591 7.90 -36.29 -6.18
CA ARG A 591 8.02 -36.00 -4.74
C ARG A 591 9.42 -35.53 -4.35
N THR A 592 10.40 -35.71 -5.22
CA THR A 592 11.79 -35.31 -4.99
C THR A 592 12.19 -34.08 -5.79
N GLY A 593 12.98 -33.21 -5.18
CA GLY A 593 13.57 -32.05 -5.84
C GLY A 593 14.83 -31.61 -5.10
N ALA A 594 15.42 -30.49 -5.51
CA ALA A 594 16.56 -29.90 -4.85
C ALA A 594 16.41 -28.39 -4.67
N GLN A 595 16.98 -27.86 -3.59
CA GLN A 595 17.00 -26.43 -3.30
C GLN A 595 18.33 -26.03 -2.65
N SER A 596 18.89 -24.92 -3.08
CA SER A 596 20.09 -24.36 -2.45
C SER A 596 19.76 -23.57 -1.19
N GLN A 597 20.78 -23.37 -0.37
CA GLN A 597 20.70 -22.37 0.70
C GLN A 597 20.76 -20.96 0.10
N ILE A 598 20.26 -19.98 0.85
CA ILE A 598 20.40 -18.56 0.48
C ILE A 598 21.88 -18.18 0.54
N GLN A 599 22.37 -17.59 -0.54
CA GLN A 599 23.71 -17.06 -0.65
C GLN A 599 23.67 -15.57 -0.93
N TYR A 600 24.75 -14.89 -0.56
CA TYR A 600 24.86 -13.45 -0.68
C TYR A 600 26.08 -13.09 -1.53
N PHE A 601 25.90 -12.11 -2.41
CA PHE A 601 27.00 -11.50 -3.16
C PHE A 601 26.82 -9.99 -3.20
N ARG A 602 27.89 -9.26 -3.53
CA ARG A 602 27.86 -7.81 -3.71
C ARG A 602 28.49 -7.47 -5.04
N THR A 603 27.78 -6.72 -5.87
CA THR A 603 28.29 -6.25 -7.16
C THR A 603 29.49 -5.32 -6.98
N LEU A 604 30.32 -5.22 -8.02
CA LEU A 604 31.50 -4.35 -7.96
C LEU A 604 31.09 -2.86 -7.93
N PRO A 605 31.94 -1.98 -7.37
CA PRO A 605 31.76 -0.54 -7.50
C PRO A 605 31.82 -0.10 -8.96
N SER A 606 31.09 0.97 -9.28
CA SER A 606 31.14 1.64 -10.58
C SER A 606 31.36 3.14 -10.40
N ALA A 607 31.47 3.89 -11.48
CA ALA A 607 31.66 5.34 -11.42
C ALA A 607 30.49 6.00 -10.65
N PRO A 608 30.75 6.87 -9.66
CA PRO A 608 29.69 7.59 -8.96
C PRO A 608 28.98 8.55 -9.90
N SER A 609 27.70 8.80 -9.66
CA SER A 609 26.98 9.90 -10.31
C SER A 609 27.52 11.27 -9.88
N GLN A 610 27.09 12.33 -10.57
CA GLN A 610 27.51 13.69 -10.22
C GLN A 610 27.04 14.11 -8.80
N PRO A 611 27.86 14.88 -8.04
CA PRO A 611 27.43 15.50 -6.80
C PRO A 611 26.19 16.38 -7.02
N LYS A 612 25.30 16.44 -6.03
CA LYS A 612 24.07 17.23 -6.11
C LYS A 612 24.29 18.62 -5.54
N ASN A 613 23.48 19.59 -6.00
CA ASN A 613 23.36 20.92 -5.39
C ASN A 613 24.72 21.59 -5.12
N LEU A 614 25.56 21.66 -6.16
CA LEU A 614 26.80 22.43 -6.11
C LEU A 614 26.44 23.92 -5.96
N ASP A 615 26.92 24.52 -4.87
CA ASP A 615 26.75 25.92 -4.52
C ASP A 615 28.12 26.55 -4.35
N VAL A 616 28.35 27.67 -5.02
CA VAL A 616 29.60 28.42 -5.00
C VAL A 616 29.28 29.87 -4.70
N SER A 617 29.70 30.33 -3.53
CA SER A 617 29.48 31.71 -3.09
C SER A 617 30.80 32.38 -2.73
N PRO A 618 31.01 33.66 -3.08
CA PRO A 618 32.20 34.39 -2.63
C PRO A 618 32.12 34.62 -1.12
N ASN A 619 33.12 34.15 -0.38
CA ASN A 619 33.26 34.45 1.04
C ASN A 619 34.05 35.75 1.25
N SER A 620 35.02 36.01 0.37
CA SER A 620 35.79 37.26 0.31
C SER A 620 36.28 37.52 -1.13
N SER A 621 37.06 38.58 -1.33
CA SER A 621 37.67 38.89 -2.63
C SER A 621 38.70 37.85 -3.11
N SER A 622 39.15 36.96 -2.22
CA SER A 622 40.14 35.92 -2.54
C SER A 622 39.72 34.51 -2.10
N GLU A 623 38.48 34.34 -1.64
CA GLU A 623 37.97 33.07 -1.12
C GLU A 623 36.61 32.73 -1.70
N LEU A 624 36.48 31.50 -2.19
CA LEU A 624 35.22 30.92 -2.64
C LEU A 624 34.79 29.84 -1.66
N LEU A 625 33.58 29.95 -1.13
CA LEU A 625 32.93 28.89 -0.37
C LEU A 625 32.21 27.96 -1.35
N VAL A 626 32.69 26.72 -1.44
CA VAL A 626 32.12 25.68 -2.32
C VAL A 626 31.43 24.62 -1.45
N ARG A 627 30.15 24.36 -1.70
CA ARG A 627 29.33 23.38 -0.99
C ARG A 627 28.62 22.47 -1.97
N TRP A 628 28.41 21.21 -1.62
CA TRP A 628 27.64 20.26 -2.42
C TRP A 628 27.01 19.19 -1.53
N GLN A 629 26.08 18.44 -2.10
CA GLN A 629 25.49 17.24 -1.51
C GLN A 629 26.07 15.98 -2.16
N PRO A 630 26.05 14.83 -1.47
CA PRO A 630 26.50 13.55 -2.01
C PRO A 630 25.80 13.20 -3.34
N PRO A 631 26.47 12.40 -4.20
CA PRO A 631 25.89 11.93 -5.45
C PRO A 631 24.63 11.08 -5.20
N GLN A 632 23.67 11.09 -6.15
CA GLN A 632 22.45 10.28 -6.05
C GLN A 632 22.76 8.79 -5.92
N TYR A 633 23.69 8.34 -6.76
CA TYR A 633 24.18 6.98 -6.85
C TYR A 633 25.68 7.05 -6.61
N ALA A 634 26.08 6.74 -5.38
CA ALA A 634 27.50 6.68 -5.01
C ALA A 634 28.22 5.52 -5.69
N ASN A 635 27.50 4.43 -6.04
CA ASN A 635 28.01 3.25 -6.72
C ASN A 635 29.28 2.65 -6.07
N GLY A 636 29.46 2.88 -4.77
CA GLY A 636 30.71 2.65 -4.08
C GLY A 636 30.81 3.43 -2.78
N ASN A 637 31.90 3.20 -2.04
CA ASN A 637 32.25 4.08 -0.92
C ASN A 637 32.99 5.31 -1.47
N VAL A 638 32.43 6.50 -1.27
CA VAL A 638 33.03 7.75 -1.75
C VAL A 638 34.23 8.11 -0.87
N THR A 639 35.44 8.05 -1.44
CA THR A 639 36.68 8.27 -0.68
C THR A 639 37.06 9.75 -0.59
N HIS A 640 36.93 10.49 -1.70
CA HIS A 640 37.25 11.90 -1.79
C HIS A 640 36.50 12.54 -2.96
N TYR A 641 36.49 13.87 -3.00
CA TYR A 641 36.00 14.67 -4.12
C TYR A 641 37.19 15.40 -4.74
N VAL A 642 37.23 15.48 -6.06
CA VAL A 642 38.24 16.24 -6.80
C VAL A 642 37.60 17.54 -7.26
N ILE A 643 38.11 18.66 -6.77
CA ILE A 643 37.66 20.00 -7.13
C ILE A 643 38.69 20.60 -8.07
N VAL A 644 38.25 20.99 -9.27
CA VAL A 644 39.10 21.65 -10.27
C VAL A 644 38.49 23.00 -10.56
N GLY A 645 39.28 24.06 -10.39
CA GLY A 645 38.94 25.42 -10.79
C GLY A 645 39.86 25.88 -11.90
N THR A 646 39.30 26.51 -12.92
CA THR A 646 40.05 27.19 -13.98
C THR A 646 39.70 28.66 -13.95
N GLU A 647 40.71 29.51 -13.81
CA GLU A 647 40.54 30.96 -13.98
C GLU A 647 40.17 31.22 -15.45
N LEU A 648 39.03 31.87 -15.66
CA LEU A 648 38.61 32.32 -16.98
C LEU A 648 39.09 33.76 -17.13
N GLU A 649 40.08 33.97 -17.99
CA GLU A 649 40.51 35.32 -18.34
C GLU A 649 39.36 36.04 -19.06
N ASP A 650 39.13 37.30 -18.69
CA ASP A 650 38.23 38.16 -19.42
C ASP A 650 38.75 38.28 -20.86
N THR A 651 37.96 37.84 -21.83
CA THR A 651 38.36 37.93 -23.24
C THR A 651 38.40 39.40 -23.64
N HIS A 652 39.62 39.95 -23.76
CA HIS A 652 39.90 41.37 -24.09
C HIS A 652 39.06 41.91 -25.26
N GLN A 653 38.75 41.08 -26.27
CA GLN A 653 37.93 41.46 -27.42
C GLN A 653 36.47 41.80 -27.07
N SER A 654 35.88 41.17 -26.05
CA SER A 654 34.49 41.41 -25.64
C SER A 654 34.32 42.68 -24.80
N LEU A 655 35.35 43.03 -24.01
CA LEU A 655 35.37 44.24 -23.18
C LEU A 655 35.70 45.51 -23.98
N GLU A 656 36.54 45.40 -25.02
CA GLU A 656 36.96 46.53 -25.86
C GLU A 656 35.90 46.95 -26.89
N LEU A 657 35.09 46.01 -27.38
CA LEU A 657 34.02 46.29 -28.34
C LEU A 657 32.77 46.92 -27.71
N ARG A 658 32.71 46.99 -26.38
CA ARG A 658 31.55 47.47 -25.64
C ARG A 658 31.59 48.98 -25.41
N ASN A 659 30.50 49.68 -25.71
CA ASN A 659 30.39 51.13 -25.47
C ASN A 659 29.67 51.42 -24.14
N TYR A 660 30.43 51.51 -23.05
CA TYR A 660 29.96 51.71 -21.67
C TYR A 660 29.19 53.03 -21.42
N CYS A 661 29.23 53.98 -22.35
CA CYS A 661 28.49 55.25 -22.23
C CYS A 661 27.06 55.15 -22.75
N LEU A 662 26.78 54.24 -23.69
CA LEU A 662 25.46 54.04 -24.30
C LEU A 662 24.77 52.79 -23.74
N GLU A 663 25.55 51.78 -23.36
CA GLU A 663 25.07 50.54 -22.75
C GLU A 663 25.30 50.62 -21.24
N ARG A 664 24.26 50.96 -20.47
CA ARG A 664 24.34 51.02 -18.99
C ARG A 664 24.83 49.68 -18.44
N THR A 665 25.67 49.75 -17.40
CA THR A 665 26.05 48.62 -16.57
C THR A 665 24.82 48.02 -15.89
N PHE A 666 24.16 47.09 -16.56
CA PHE A 666 23.53 46.00 -15.83
C PHE A 666 24.66 45.22 -15.17
N TYR A 667 24.58 45.07 -13.85
CA TYR A 667 25.26 43.98 -13.17
C TYR A 667 25.09 42.73 -14.02
N LEU A 668 26.18 42.04 -14.34
CA LEU A 668 26.14 40.73 -14.97
C LEU A 668 25.45 39.75 -14.00
N VAL A 669 24.13 39.78 -13.96
CA VAL A 669 23.29 38.70 -13.44
C VAL A 669 23.06 37.80 -14.65
N VAL A 670 24.00 36.87 -14.91
CA VAL A 670 24.00 35.55 -15.60
C VAL A 670 22.93 35.20 -16.67
N SER A 671 22.00 36.09 -17.03
CA SER A 671 20.77 35.82 -17.76
C SER A 671 20.83 36.18 -19.25
N GLU A 672 21.82 36.96 -19.70
CA GLU A 672 21.94 37.39 -21.10
C GLU A 672 22.93 36.59 -21.97
N ILE A 673 23.55 35.52 -21.45
CA ILE A 673 24.43 34.64 -22.26
C ILE A 673 23.62 33.69 -23.18
N ILE A 674 22.32 33.52 -22.94
CA ILE A 674 21.48 32.54 -23.65
C ILE A 674 21.15 32.99 -25.09
N GLU A 675 21.07 34.29 -25.38
CA GLU A 675 20.57 34.79 -26.69
C GLU A 675 21.61 34.80 -27.82
N TRP A 676 22.92 34.71 -27.51
CA TRP A 676 23.98 34.73 -28.55
C TRP A 676 24.32 33.36 -29.16
N MET A 677 23.78 32.26 -28.62
CA MET A 677 24.12 30.90 -29.08
C MET A 677 23.30 30.39 -30.28
N GLU A 678 22.24 31.08 -30.72
CA GLU A 678 21.40 30.62 -31.84
C GLU A 678 21.84 31.07 -33.24
N LEU A 679 22.82 31.99 -33.38
CA LEU A 679 23.11 32.62 -34.68
C LEU A 679 24.42 32.22 -35.40
N THR A 680 25.21 31.27 -34.89
CA THR A 680 26.48 30.88 -35.56
C THR A 680 26.60 29.37 -35.85
N SER A 681 25.66 28.84 -36.64
CA SER A 681 25.75 27.48 -37.21
C SER A 681 26.26 27.48 -38.65
N THR A 682 27.34 28.19 -38.98
CA THR A 682 28.08 27.97 -40.25
C THR A 682 29.55 28.37 -40.14
N SER A 683 30.41 27.41 -39.82
CA SER A 683 31.71 27.14 -40.47
C SER A 683 32.69 26.46 -39.52
N ARG A 684 33.43 25.50 -40.06
CA ARG A 684 34.45 24.71 -39.39
C ARG A 684 35.62 25.59 -38.97
N MET A 685 35.90 25.71 -37.67
CA MET A 685 37.28 25.78 -37.19
C MET A 685 37.42 25.25 -35.76
N SER A 686 38.55 24.61 -35.56
CA SER A 686 38.93 23.71 -34.48
C SER A 686 39.10 24.42 -33.12
N SER A 687 38.69 23.73 -32.05
CA SER A 687 39.03 23.91 -30.63
C SER A 687 38.74 25.27 -29.96
N ILE A 688 37.89 25.28 -28.92
CA ILE A 688 38.28 25.44 -27.51
C ILE A 688 37.02 25.46 -26.61
N PHE A 689 37.16 24.78 -25.47
CA PHE A 689 36.16 24.47 -24.45
C PHE A 689 35.85 25.66 -23.54
N ILE A 690 34.57 25.92 -23.26
CA ILE A 690 34.07 26.23 -21.90
C ILE A 690 32.71 25.52 -21.74
N LYS A 691 32.71 24.36 -21.08
CA LYS A 691 31.47 23.77 -20.53
C LYS A 691 31.31 24.30 -19.11
N SER A 692 30.61 25.43 -18.96
CA SER A 692 29.76 25.61 -17.79
C SER A 692 28.66 24.55 -17.89
N PHE A 693 28.74 23.49 -17.08
CA PHE A 693 27.67 22.50 -16.98
C PHE A 693 26.49 23.14 -16.25
N ILE A 694 25.69 23.91 -17.00
CA ILE A 694 24.27 24.04 -16.73
C ILE A 694 23.67 22.68 -17.12
N VAL A 695 22.98 22.02 -16.18
CA VAL A 695 22.10 20.90 -16.52
C VAL A 695 21.00 21.47 -17.39
N ILE A 696 21.16 21.39 -18.70
CA ILE A 696 20.06 21.54 -19.65
C ILE A 696 19.24 20.28 -19.47
N ASP A 697 18.02 20.46 -18.95
CA ASP A 697 16.99 19.44 -19.04
C ASP A 697 16.76 19.20 -20.54
N ALA A 698 17.33 18.12 -21.06
CA ALA A 698 17.10 17.72 -22.44
C ALA A 698 15.66 17.23 -22.51
N GLY A 699 14.76 18.12 -22.92
CA GLY A 699 13.39 17.78 -23.27
C GLY A 699 13.37 16.55 -24.19
N GLU A 700 12.34 15.72 -24.00
CA GLU A 700 12.16 14.39 -24.61
C GLU A 700 12.35 14.32 -26.14
N GLU A 701 12.29 15.45 -26.85
CA GLU A 701 12.42 15.50 -28.30
C GLU A 701 13.87 15.37 -28.83
N ALA A 702 14.91 15.64 -28.03
CA ALA A 702 16.30 15.55 -28.51
C ALA A 702 16.88 14.11 -28.52
N ASN A 703 16.33 13.22 -27.69
CA ASN A 703 16.79 11.83 -27.58
C ASN A 703 16.41 10.97 -28.79
N THR A 704 15.31 11.30 -29.49
CA THR A 704 14.85 10.56 -30.68
C THR A 704 15.73 10.81 -31.91
N TYR A 705 16.38 11.97 -32.00
CA TYR A 705 17.27 12.30 -33.12
C TYR A 705 18.68 11.69 -32.97
N PHE A 706 19.21 11.60 -31.74
CA PHE A 706 20.52 10.98 -31.47
C PHE A 706 20.49 9.44 -31.44
N ALA A 707 19.34 8.82 -31.09
CA ALA A 707 19.17 7.37 -31.15
C ALA A 707 19.20 6.82 -32.59
N ARG A 708 18.75 7.61 -33.58
CA ARG A 708 18.77 7.23 -35.01
C ARG A 708 20.17 7.17 -35.64
N MET A 709 21.16 7.90 -35.10
CA MET A 709 22.52 7.90 -35.67
C MET A 709 23.48 6.87 -35.04
N THR A 710 23.18 6.32 -33.86
CA THR A 710 24.14 5.48 -33.11
C THR A 710 23.85 3.98 -33.14
N GLY A 711 22.83 3.53 -33.88
CA GLY A 711 22.58 2.09 -34.09
C GLY A 711 22.34 1.28 -32.80
N LYS A 712 22.02 1.94 -31.68
CA LYS A 712 21.51 1.26 -30.49
C LYS A 712 20.09 0.80 -30.79
N LYS A 713 19.90 -0.52 -30.88
CA LYS A 713 18.56 -1.14 -30.92
C LYS A 713 17.74 -0.58 -29.75
N GLU A 714 16.52 -0.16 -30.08
CA GLU A 714 15.50 0.31 -29.14
C GLU A 714 15.45 -0.60 -27.91
N VAL A 715 15.71 0.00 -26.74
CA VAL A 715 15.31 -0.59 -25.48
C VAL A 715 13.79 -0.48 -25.45
N GLN A 716 13.13 -1.62 -25.55
CA GLN A 716 11.68 -1.71 -25.40
C GLN A 716 11.33 -1.21 -24.00
N GLU A 717 10.57 -0.12 -23.95
CA GLU A 717 10.06 0.47 -22.73
C GLU A 717 9.53 -0.61 -21.78
N ASP A 718 9.92 -0.52 -20.51
CA ASP A 718 9.30 -1.24 -19.41
C ASP A 718 7.80 -0.93 -19.42
N LYS A 719 7.03 -1.81 -20.08
CA LYS A 719 5.58 -1.79 -20.00
C LYS A 719 5.20 -2.01 -18.54
N CYS A 720 4.81 -0.93 -17.87
CA CYS A 720 3.92 -1.00 -16.73
C CYS A 720 2.52 -1.40 -17.21
N SER A 721 2.39 -2.64 -17.66
CA SER A 721 1.14 -3.36 -17.79
C SER A 721 1.45 -4.78 -17.35
N CYS A 722 0.90 -5.19 -16.21
CA CYS A 722 0.86 -6.60 -15.87
C CYS A 722 -0.02 -7.27 -16.93
N ASP A 723 0.59 -7.79 -18.00
CA ASP A 723 0.00 -8.95 -18.65
C ASP A 723 -0.01 -10.03 -17.56
N ASP A 724 -1.22 -10.38 -17.12
CA ASP A 724 -1.46 -11.65 -16.46
C ASP A 724 -0.62 -12.70 -17.18
N LYS A 725 0.04 -13.58 -16.42
CA LYS A 725 0.75 -14.74 -16.92
C LYS A 725 -0.20 -15.61 -17.77
N THR A 726 -0.44 -15.21 -19.01
CA THR A 726 -0.94 -16.08 -20.06
C THR A 726 0.29 -16.65 -20.71
N ASP A 727 0.69 -17.81 -20.21
CA ASP A 727 1.54 -18.77 -20.89
C ASP A 727 1.17 -18.81 -22.37
N LYS A 728 1.97 -18.19 -23.22
CA LYS A 728 1.92 -18.37 -24.68
C LYS A 728 3.16 -17.76 -25.33
N LYS A 729 4.31 -18.37 -25.04
CA LYS A 729 5.34 -18.77 -26.01
C LYS A 729 6.55 -19.32 -25.23
N THR A 730 7.03 -20.48 -25.66
CA THR A 730 8.24 -21.22 -25.19
C THR A 730 8.22 -21.85 -23.79
N LYS A 731 7.14 -22.56 -23.42
CA LYS A 731 7.22 -23.62 -22.39
C LYS A 731 6.46 -24.85 -22.89
N LEU A 732 7.09 -26.02 -22.89
CA LEU A 732 6.36 -27.29 -22.95
C LEU A 732 5.50 -27.32 -21.67
N GLY A 733 4.19 -27.36 -21.81
CA GLY A 733 3.31 -27.36 -20.64
C GLY A 733 3.57 -28.60 -19.78
N GLU A 734 3.47 -28.51 -18.45
CA GLU A 734 3.62 -29.68 -17.55
C GLU A 734 2.77 -30.88 -18.03
N ASN A 735 1.55 -30.60 -18.51
CA ASN A 735 0.64 -31.59 -19.09
C ASN A 735 1.18 -32.24 -20.37
N GLU A 736 1.94 -31.50 -21.18
CA GLU A 736 2.56 -32.00 -22.41
C GLU A 736 3.73 -32.92 -22.07
N VAL A 737 4.56 -32.55 -21.09
CA VAL A 737 5.64 -33.41 -20.57
C VAL A 737 5.07 -34.69 -19.95
N GLN A 738 4.00 -34.59 -19.15
CA GLN A 738 3.33 -35.76 -18.59
C GLN A 738 2.73 -36.67 -19.66
N ALA A 739 2.10 -36.10 -20.69
CA ALA A 739 1.58 -36.85 -21.82
C ALA A 739 2.69 -37.55 -22.61
N GLN A 740 3.83 -36.88 -22.80
CA GLN A 740 5.01 -37.46 -23.45
C GLN A 740 5.58 -38.63 -22.65
N ILE A 741 5.81 -38.45 -21.33
CA ILE A 741 6.28 -39.52 -20.43
C ILE A 741 5.33 -40.72 -20.50
N HIS A 742 4.02 -40.48 -20.40
CA HIS A 742 3.01 -41.53 -20.46
C HIS A 742 3.02 -42.27 -21.81
N PHE A 743 3.20 -41.55 -22.92
CA PHE A 743 3.30 -42.15 -24.25
C PHE A 743 4.56 -43.02 -24.39
N GLU A 744 5.72 -42.49 -23.99
CA GLU A 744 7.00 -43.23 -24.02
C GLU A 744 6.95 -44.49 -23.15
N ASP A 745 6.41 -44.37 -21.93
CA ASP A 745 6.26 -45.50 -21.02
C ASP A 745 5.28 -46.54 -21.58
N SER A 746 4.16 -46.10 -22.19
CA SER A 746 3.19 -47.00 -22.83
C SER A 746 3.83 -47.77 -24.00
N LEU A 747 4.59 -47.07 -24.86
CA LEU A 747 5.28 -47.67 -26.00
C LEU A 747 6.34 -48.67 -25.52
N HIS A 748 7.19 -48.28 -24.57
CA HIS A 748 8.21 -49.14 -24.01
C HIS A 748 7.60 -50.36 -23.31
N ASN A 749 6.57 -50.19 -22.49
CA ASN A 749 5.91 -51.31 -21.81
C ASN A 749 5.21 -52.28 -22.79
N LEU A 750 4.73 -51.79 -23.93
CA LEU A 750 4.09 -52.60 -24.96
C LEU A 750 5.10 -53.36 -25.83
N LEU A 751 6.27 -52.77 -26.11
CA LEU A 751 7.36 -53.39 -26.85
C LEU A 751 8.26 -54.28 -25.96
N TYR A 752 8.37 -53.99 -24.67
CA TYR A 752 9.22 -54.71 -23.72
C TYR A 752 8.54 -55.99 -23.24
N ILE A 753 8.59 -57.03 -24.07
CA ILE A 753 8.18 -58.38 -23.66
C ILE A 753 9.25 -58.96 -22.74
N LYS A 754 8.96 -59.04 -21.43
CA LYS A 754 9.81 -59.77 -20.48
C LYS A 754 9.79 -61.27 -20.85
N ARG A 755 10.78 -61.73 -21.63
CA ARG A 755 10.87 -63.15 -22.05
C ARG A 755 11.00 -64.05 -20.81
N PRO A 756 10.18 -65.10 -20.62
CA PRO A 756 10.10 -65.82 -19.33
C PRO A 756 11.22 -66.82 -19.03
N SER A 757 12.31 -66.90 -19.79
CA SER A 757 13.28 -68.00 -19.64
C SER A 757 14.74 -67.60 -19.88
N PRO A 758 15.67 -67.88 -18.94
CA PRO A 758 17.06 -67.39 -18.97
C PRO A 758 18.04 -68.28 -19.75
N ASN A 759 17.59 -69.11 -20.69
CA ASN A 759 18.47 -70.07 -21.37
C ASN A 759 18.23 -70.14 -22.90
N ARG A 760 19.02 -69.39 -23.69
CA ARG A 760 19.98 -69.97 -24.68
C ARG A 760 20.70 -68.93 -25.56
N ARG A 761 22.03 -69.14 -25.60
CA ARG A 761 23.10 -68.89 -26.60
C ARG A 761 22.94 -67.91 -27.77
N LYS A 762 23.93 -67.02 -27.86
CA LYS A 762 24.39 -66.25 -29.05
C LYS A 762 24.50 -67.16 -30.29
N ARG A 763 23.51 -67.07 -31.18
CA ARG A 763 23.61 -67.04 -32.66
C ARG A 763 22.20 -67.22 -33.20
N ASP A 764 21.73 -66.21 -33.93
CA ASP A 764 21.00 -66.31 -35.19
C ASP A 764 20.57 -64.88 -35.58
N LEU A 765 21.53 -64.14 -36.14
CA LEU A 765 21.22 -63.11 -37.13
C LEU A 765 20.83 -63.88 -38.39
N VAL A 766 19.57 -63.77 -38.80
CA VAL A 766 19.10 -63.69 -40.20
C VAL A 766 17.59 -63.95 -40.21
N SER A 767 16.88 -63.05 -40.90
CA SER A 767 15.51 -63.19 -41.42
C SER A 767 14.41 -63.08 -40.36
N VAL A 768 13.41 -62.20 -40.44
CA VAL A 768 12.40 -62.14 -41.51
C VAL A 768 11.41 -60.97 -41.26
N TYR A 769 11.02 -60.29 -42.35
CA TYR A 769 9.83 -59.45 -42.66
C TYR A 769 9.55 -58.09 -41.97
N SER A 770 9.74 -57.04 -42.77
CA SER A 770 8.73 -56.04 -43.19
C SER A 770 7.31 -56.17 -42.63
N VAL A 771 6.85 -55.14 -41.90
CA VAL A 771 5.77 -54.19 -42.26
C VAL A 771 6.07 -52.86 -41.58
#